data_AF-A0A7C6PQK9-F1
#
_entry.id   AF-A0A7C6PQK9-F1
#
_cell.length_a   1.000
_cell.length_b   1.000
_cell.length_c   1.000
_cell.angle_alpha   90.00
_cell.angle_beta   90.00
_cell.angle_gamma   90.00
#
_symmetry.space_group_name_H-M   'P 1'
#
loop_
_entity.id
_entity.type
_entity.pdbx_description
1 polymer ?
#
loop_
_entity_poly.entity_id
_entity_poly.type
_entity_poly.pdbx_seq_one_letter_code
_entity_poly.pdbx_strand_id
1 'polypeptide(L)'
;MNLGSLINTPGTITGWTELLVLSLAIAIVMAPPATARAAAGAAASQEPAVPGEVPASLPRPSAQLVNLALHRPYRVVATAPDPVWQETESRNYPDAGGTELTDGVFAPKGSSFSHPAWQGWQNQESRIVTIDLGRPATLHRVAANFLQYSPAGIWFPEQIRVSTSLDGYDWSPPVTAPSTIPLNQSGLLTQTITVELLTQPRARYVQLEVPTGVWIFIDEVQVLGMPASEIIQVQQSGRTGATGDSSPAGECLTELDLIVQQRRGLLQPLPDRGWLPAGAPEAAGARHIALIYSSGDPAKPSNLDLTHFMPYVAYIDQQWQIRDTMFDTLLFLPIGRLPSGRDYGNIEKPSLLVDWQGYLDELFRPDFQLAAADQAVAAAWQKLDDLALSEAYAQAEAETATEIETIADTAGETTPRPRAAAGPRHPERVKVIIAIPFPSPRVRNFGTLPGDSRPLNFADPGQGQAAREQAVRWYIDEVLARWQAAGFQYLELIGFYWFREVVEPYDRAIVQNTAAYIHALGYRFFWIPYYQARGFKEWDRLGFDVAMMQPNLSFSPIPPEQAEVRLAMAAQLARRYGMGLEIELHWTLTDPVNRAKYLAYLAAGRKLGYMTGAVLSYYQSVDSLAQAMISSDPNIRALYDETYRFIKGLQP
;
A
#
# COMPACT_ATOMS: atom_id res chain seq x y z
N MET A 1 -10.05 29.25 38.48
CA MET A 1 -11.48 29.61 38.37
C MET A 1 -12.18 28.44 37.70
N ASN A 2 -13.35 28.05 38.25
CA ASN A 2 -13.97 26.74 38.07
C ASN A 2 -14.68 26.61 36.70
N LEU A 3 -14.34 25.57 35.93
CA LEU A 3 -14.70 25.37 34.51
C LEU A 3 -15.98 24.53 34.33
N GLY A 4 -16.98 24.77 35.19
CA GLY A 4 -18.18 23.94 35.27
C GLY A 4 -19.46 24.77 35.19
N SER A 5 -19.79 25.31 34.02
CA SER A 5 -21.16 25.57 33.57
C SER A 5 -21.14 26.40 32.29
N LEU A 6 -21.41 25.76 31.15
CA LEU A 6 -22.11 26.31 29.98
C LEU A 6 -22.00 25.25 28.89
N ILE A 7 -23.13 24.59 28.63
CA ILE A 7 -23.59 23.98 27.37
C ILE A 7 -24.62 22.93 27.79
N ASN A 8 -25.88 23.33 27.79
CA ASN A 8 -27.01 22.43 27.94
C ASN A 8 -28.11 22.94 27.00
N THR A 9 -28.09 22.46 25.76
CA THR A 9 -29.27 22.42 24.88
C THR A 9 -29.06 21.33 23.82
N PRO A 10 -29.88 20.27 23.82
CA PRO A 10 -29.77 19.19 22.84
C PRO A 10 -30.55 19.55 21.57
N GLY A 11 -29.83 19.76 20.47
CA GLY A 11 -30.38 19.88 19.13
C GLY A 11 -30.14 18.60 18.35
N THR A 12 -31.11 17.70 18.34
CA THR A 12 -31.16 16.54 17.45
C THR A 12 -31.14 16.98 15.99
N ILE A 13 -30.09 16.61 15.26
CA ILE A 13 -30.09 16.59 13.79
C ILE A 13 -29.83 15.15 13.35
N THR A 14 -30.93 14.41 13.23
CA THR A 14 -31.01 13.16 12.47
C THR A 14 -30.89 13.48 10.99
N GLY A 15 -29.90 12.91 10.30
CA GLY A 15 -29.82 12.98 8.84
C GLY A 15 -28.41 12.85 8.28
N TRP A 16 -27.75 11.71 8.48
CA TRP A 16 -26.56 11.33 7.72
C TRP A 16 -26.64 9.83 7.39
N THR A 17 -27.21 9.53 6.23
CA THR A 17 -27.01 8.26 5.52
C THR A 17 -26.19 8.57 4.27
N GLU A 18 -25.05 7.88 4.16
CA GLU A 18 -24.21 7.62 2.96
C GLU A 18 -23.39 8.78 2.34
N LEU A 19 -22.05 8.61 2.33
CA LEU A 19 -21.23 8.21 1.17
C LEU A 19 -19.76 8.62 1.34
N LEU A 20 -18.86 7.64 1.50
CA LEU A 20 -17.51 7.65 0.91
C LEU A 20 -16.95 6.20 0.90
N VAL A 21 -16.89 5.67 -0.33
CA VAL A 21 -15.98 4.66 -0.90
C VAL A 21 -15.70 3.39 -0.09
N LEU A 22 -16.49 2.35 -0.36
CA LEU A 22 -16.01 0.97 -0.35
C LEU A 22 -15.85 0.52 -1.82
N SER A 23 -14.66 0.12 -2.21
CA SER A 23 -14.46 -0.67 -3.43
C SER A 23 -15.03 -2.08 -3.19
N LEU A 24 -16.35 -2.23 -3.37
CA LEU A 24 -17.03 -3.52 -3.32
C LEU A 24 -17.77 -3.72 -4.64
N ALA A 25 -17.16 -4.46 -5.56
CA ALA A 25 -17.85 -4.92 -6.77
C ALA A 25 -18.76 -6.11 -6.38
N ILE A 26 -20.06 -5.86 -6.22
CA ILE A 26 -21.10 -6.90 -6.20
C ILE A 26 -21.62 -7.06 -7.63
N ALA A 27 -21.40 -8.23 -8.23
CA ALA A 27 -21.96 -8.58 -9.53
C ALA A 27 -23.42 -9.03 -9.39
N ILE A 28 -24.36 -8.26 -9.93
CA ILE A 28 -25.74 -8.71 -10.20
C ILE A 28 -25.84 -8.97 -11.70
N VAL A 29 -26.08 -10.24 -12.07
CA VAL A 29 -26.24 -10.70 -13.46
C VAL A 29 -27.65 -10.33 -13.95
N MET A 30 -27.72 -9.48 -14.98
CA MET A 30 -28.92 -9.27 -15.80
C MET A 30 -28.59 -9.68 -17.24
N ALA A 31 -29.26 -10.73 -17.73
CA ALA A 31 -29.10 -11.23 -19.09
C ALA A 31 -29.82 -10.33 -20.11
N PRO A 32 -29.21 -10.01 -21.28
CA PRO A 32 -29.94 -9.44 -22.41
C PRO A 32 -30.29 -10.51 -23.47
N PRO A 33 -31.30 -10.24 -24.32
CA PRO A 33 -31.89 -11.22 -25.22
C PRO A 33 -31.13 -11.38 -26.54
N ALA A 34 -31.32 -12.55 -27.15
CA ALA A 34 -30.77 -12.95 -28.44
C ALA A 34 -31.44 -12.23 -29.62
N THR A 35 -30.65 -11.83 -30.63
CA THR A 35 -31.15 -11.72 -32.02
C THR A 35 -30.06 -11.89 -33.09
N ALA A 36 -30.44 -12.72 -34.07
CA ALA A 36 -30.28 -12.61 -35.53
C ALA A 36 -28.88 -12.71 -36.19
N ARG A 37 -28.71 -13.88 -36.79
CA ARG A 37 -27.81 -14.32 -37.86
C ARG A 37 -28.01 -13.52 -39.15
N ALA A 38 -26.93 -13.18 -39.86
CA ALA A 38 -26.97 -12.91 -41.30
C ALA A 38 -25.70 -13.48 -41.96
N ALA A 39 -25.92 -14.27 -43.01
CA ALA A 39 -24.92 -14.93 -43.84
C ALA A 39 -24.77 -14.19 -45.18
N ALA A 40 -23.54 -14.13 -45.69
CA ALA A 40 -23.19 -13.97 -47.11
C ALA A 40 -21.68 -14.29 -47.18
N GLY A 41 -21.12 -15.03 -48.12
CA GLY A 41 -21.56 -15.49 -49.44
C GLY A 41 -20.26 -15.65 -50.22
N ALA A 42 -19.91 -16.89 -50.59
CA ALA A 42 -18.67 -17.22 -51.28
C ALA A 42 -18.69 -16.78 -52.76
N ALA A 43 -17.52 -16.45 -53.30
CA ALA A 43 -17.27 -16.55 -54.74
C ALA A 43 -15.78 -16.87 -54.97
N ALA A 44 -15.55 -18.01 -55.61
CA ALA A 44 -14.26 -18.53 -56.04
C ALA A 44 -14.06 -18.22 -57.53
N SER A 45 -12.79 -18.04 -57.94
CA SER A 45 -12.36 -18.10 -59.33
C SER A 45 -10.98 -18.75 -59.43
N GLN A 46 -10.94 -19.97 -59.99
CA GLN A 46 -9.81 -20.64 -60.66
C GLN A 46 -9.62 -20.00 -62.06
N GLU A 47 -8.53 -20.03 -62.83
CA GLU A 47 -7.28 -20.81 -63.06
C GLU A 47 -6.47 -19.99 -64.14
N PRO A 48 -5.35 -20.39 -64.82
CA PRO A 48 -4.66 -21.69 -64.93
C PRO A 48 -3.10 -21.66 -64.83
N ALA A 49 -2.49 -22.85 -64.94
CA ALA A 49 -1.06 -23.16 -64.84
C ALA A 49 -0.41 -23.53 -66.20
N VAL A 50 0.91 -23.30 -66.37
CA VAL A 50 1.84 -24.10 -67.23
C VAL A 50 3.33 -23.86 -66.82
N PRO A 51 4.34 -24.66 -67.22
CA PRO A 51 5.20 -25.42 -66.30
C PRO A 51 6.72 -25.14 -66.44
N GLY A 52 7.53 -25.64 -65.51
CA GLY A 52 8.99 -25.68 -65.64
C GLY A 52 9.69 -26.16 -64.37
N GLU A 53 10.07 -27.45 -64.34
CA GLU A 53 10.87 -28.06 -63.27
C GLU A 53 12.34 -27.61 -63.32
N VAL A 54 12.86 -27.22 -62.16
CA VAL A 54 14.28 -27.30 -61.78
C VAL A 54 14.29 -28.03 -60.43
N PRO A 55 15.12 -29.06 -60.20
CA PRO A 55 15.01 -29.85 -58.97
C PRO A 55 15.48 -29.02 -57.77
N ALA A 56 14.52 -28.53 -56.99
CA ALA A 56 14.77 -27.94 -55.69
C ALA A 56 15.22 -29.04 -54.72
N SER A 57 16.38 -28.81 -54.11
CA SER A 57 16.76 -29.47 -52.87
C SER A 57 15.56 -29.49 -51.91
N LEU A 58 15.20 -30.68 -51.40
CA LEU A 58 14.14 -30.84 -50.41
C LEU A 58 14.24 -29.73 -49.34
N PRO A 59 13.22 -28.86 -49.18
CA PRO A 59 13.21 -27.95 -48.06
C PRO A 59 13.14 -28.80 -46.80
N ARG A 60 14.12 -28.62 -45.89
CA ARG A 60 13.97 -29.14 -44.52
C ARG A 60 12.63 -28.59 -44.01
N PRO A 61 11.73 -29.42 -43.47
CA PRO A 61 10.51 -28.90 -42.86
C PRO A 61 10.92 -27.87 -41.82
N SER A 62 10.43 -26.63 -41.96
CA SER A 62 10.52 -25.64 -40.89
C SER A 62 9.89 -26.30 -39.67
N ALA A 63 10.70 -26.65 -38.67
CA ALA A 63 10.21 -27.33 -37.49
C ALA A 63 9.15 -26.43 -36.83
N GLN A 64 7.89 -26.83 -36.96
CA GLN A 64 6.76 -26.08 -36.43
C GLN A 64 6.85 -26.10 -34.90
N LEU A 65 6.85 -24.91 -34.29
CA LEU A 65 6.81 -24.80 -32.84
C LEU A 65 5.47 -25.36 -32.33
N VAL A 66 5.52 -26.16 -31.27
CA VAL A 66 4.34 -26.74 -30.62
C VAL A 66 4.21 -26.17 -29.20
N ASN A 67 2.97 -26.12 -28.68
CA ASN A 67 2.75 -25.80 -27.27
C ASN A 67 3.15 -27.00 -26.40
N LEU A 68 4.32 -26.93 -25.78
CA LEU A 68 4.88 -27.96 -24.91
C LEU A 68 4.20 -28.00 -23.54
N ALA A 69 3.51 -26.93 -23.15
CA ALA A 69 2.77 -26.85 -21.89
C ALA A 69 1.39 -27.52 -21.95
N LEU A 70 0.88 -27.84 -23.15
CA LEU A 70 -0.46 -28.41 -23.30
C LEU A 70 -0.61 -29.71 -22.48
N HIS A 71 -1.59 -29.72 -21.59
CA HIS A 71 -1.92 -30.76 -20.61
C HIS A 71 -0.78 -31.12 -19.64
N ARG A 72 0.15 -30.19 -19.41
CA ARG A 72 1.24 -30.37 -18.45
C ARG A 72 0.86 -29.91 -17.05
N PRO A 73 1.32 -30.61 -16.01
CA PRO A 73 1.04 -30.18 -14.65
C PRO A 73 1.75 -28.86 -14.34
N TYR A 74 1.06 -28.01 -13.58
CA TYR A 74 1.63 -26.79 -13.04
C TYR A 74 1.25 -26.58 -11.57
N ARG A 75 1.90 -25.60 -10.95
CA ARG A 75 1.56 -25.06 -9.64
C ARG A 75 1.53 -23.54 -9.71
N VAL A 76 0.54 -22.94 -9.06
CA VAL A 76 0.43 -21.49 -8.91
C VAL A 76 0.69 -21.13 -7.46
N VAL A 77 1.62 -20.22 -7.22
CA VAL A 77 1.93 -19.72 -5.88
C VAL A 77 1.90 -18.21 -5.83
N ALA A 78 1.19 -17.67 -4.84
CA ALA A 78 1.25 -16.26 -4.49
C ALA A 78 2.50 -15.95 -3.66
N THR A 79 3.21 -14.86 -3.95
CA THR A 79 4.46 -14.51 -3.25
C THR A 79 4.23 -13.84 -1.89
N ALA A 80 3.02 -13.31 -1.66
CA ALA A 80 2.55 -12.78 -0.37
C ALA A 80 1.11 -13.23 -0.07
N PRO A 81 0.90 -14.52 0.25
CA PRO A 81 -0.44 -15.11 0.33
C PRO A 81 -1.30 -14.50 1.45
N ASP A 82 -2.55 -14.14 1.14
CA ASP A 82 -3.53 -13.66 2.12
C ASP A 82 -4.77 -14.57 2.07
N PRO A 83 -5.11 -15.29 3.16
CA PRO A 83 -6.22 -16.25 3.17
C PRO A 83 -7.57 -15.65 2.75
N VAL A 84 -7.83 -14.38 3.07
CA VAL A 84 -9.11 -13.72 2.73
C VAL A 84 -9.25 -13.56 1.22
N TRP A 85 -8.16 -13.19 0.54
CA TRP A 85 -8.16 -13.09 -0.92
C TRP A 85 -8.10 -14.46 -1.59
N GLN A 86 -7.36 -15.42 -1.04
CA GLN A 86 -7.36 -16.80 -1.55
C GLN A 86 -8.74 -17.44 -1.49
N GLU A 87 -9.50 -17.21 -0.43
CA GLU A 87 -10.88 -17.70 -0.33
C GLU A 87 -11.77 -17.03 -1.39
N THR A 88 -11.59 -15.72 -1.61
CA THR A 88 -12.33 -14.96 -2.63
C THR A 88 -12.01 -15.43 -4.05
N GLU A 89 -10.74 -15.67 -4.36
CA GLU A 89 -10.26 -16.24 -5.62
C GLU A 89 -10.87 -17.62 -5.84
N SER A 90 -10.63 -18.54 -4.90
CA SER A 90 -11.09 -19.94 -4.99
C SER A 90 -12.62 -20.07 -5.12
N ARG A 91 -13.37 -19.14 -4.51
CA ARG A 91 -14.84 -19.14 -4.59
C ARG A 91 -15.36 -18.66 -5.94
N ASN A 92 -14.71 -17.65 -6.54
CA ASN A 92 -15.25 -16.96 -7.72
C ASN A 92 -14.59 -17.41 -9.04
N TYR A 93 -13.33 -17.82 -8.98
CA TYR A 93 -12.49 -18.24 -10.10
C TYR A 93 -11.64 -19.46 -9.68
N PRO A 94 -12.28 -20.61 -9.41
CA PRO A 94 -11.54 -21.82 -9.03
C PRO A 94 -10.69 -22.32 -10.19
N ASP A 95 -9.51 -22.86 -9.89
CA ASP A 95 -8.73 -23.69 -10.83
C ASP A 95 -9.17 -25.13 -10.68
N ALA A 96 -10.17 -25.52 -11.48
CA ALA A 96 -10.78 -26.84 -11.41
C ALA A 96 -9.78 -27.92 -11.86
N GLY A 97 -9.03 -28.46 -10.90
CA GLY A 97 -8.10 -29.56 -11.13
C GLY A 97 -6.66 -29.15 -11.45
N GLY A 98 -6.33 -27.85 -11.45
CA GLY A 98 -4.97 -27.37 -11.71
C GLY A 98 -4.57 -27.57 -13.17
N THR A 99 -5.51 -27.36 -14.10
CA THR A 99 -5.32 -27.65 -15.53
C THR A 99 -5.65 -26.48 -16.44
N GLU A 100 -6.45 -25.51 -15.99
CA GLU A 100 -7.05 -24.47 -16.85
C GLU A 100 -6.03 -23.60 -17.57
N LEU A 101 -4.85 -23.35 -16.98
CA LEU A 101 -3.80 -22.56 -17.65
C LEU A 101 -3.05 -23.31 -18.76
N THR A 102 -3.34 -24.60 -18.95
CA THR A 102 -2.60 -25.48 -19.86
C THR A 102 -3.50 -26.43 -20.63
N ASP A 103 -4.82 -26.21 -20.65
CA ASP A 103 -5.77 -27.11 -21.29
C ASP A 103 -6.01 -26.77 -22.77
N GLY A 104 -5.46 -25.65 -23.25
CA GLY A 104 -5.62 -25.16 -24.61
C GLY A 104 -6.91 -24.39 -24.87
N VAL A 105 -7.67 -24.05 -23.81
CA VAL A 105 -8.95 -23.33 -23.88
C VAL A 105 -8.71 -21.84 -23.66
N PHE A 106 -8.91 -21.05 -24.71
CA PHE A 106 -8.86 -19.60 -24.63
C PHE A 106 -10.23 -19.00 -24.34
N ALA A 107 -10.25 -17.93 -23.55
CA ALA A 107 -11.45 -17.15 -23.40
C ALA A 107 -11.85 -16.52 -24.75
N PRO A 108 -13.13 -16.62 -25.17
CA PRO A 108 -13.57 -16.03 -26.42
C PRO A 108 -13.31 -14.53 -26.45
N LYS A 109 -12.91 -14.01 -27.62
CA LYS A 109 -12.66 -12.57 -27.78
C LYS A 109 -13.90 -11.75 -27.40
N GLY A 110 -13.72 -10.80 -26.48
CA GLY A 110 -14.81 -9.94 -25.99
C GLY A 110 -15.74 -10.61 -24.95
N SER A 111 -15.39 -11.81 -24.47
CA SER A 111 -16.10 -12.45 -23.37
C SER A 111 -15.97 -11.66 -22.06
N SER A 112 -16.98 -11.79 -21.21
CA SER A 112 -16.96 -11.25 -19.84
C SER A 112 -15.86 -11.91 -19.01
N PHE A 113 -15.35 -11.20 -18.00
CA PHE A 113 -14.45 -11.75 -16.98
C PHE A 113 -15.10 -12.89 -16.17
N SER A 114 -16.42 -13.05 -16.24
CA SER A 114 -17.14 -14.19 -15.64
C SER A 114 -17.11 -15.48 -16.49
N HIS A 115 -16.44 -15.47 -17.64
CA HIS A 115 -16.32 -16.66 -18.48
C HIS A 115 -15.37 -17.68 -17.80
N PRO A 116 -15.72 -18.98 -17.73
CA PRO A 116 -14.97 -19.97 -16.95
C PRO A 116 -13.56 -20.28 -17.46
N ALA A 117 -13.23 -19.88 -18.70
CA ALA A 117 -11.87 -19.98 -19.21
C ALA A 117 -10.90 -18.98 -18.57
N TRP A 118 -11.40 -17.99 -17.82
CA TRP A 118 -10.53 -17.05 -17.13
C TRP A 118 -10.21 -17.50 -15.72
N GLN A 119 -8.92 -17.47 -15.39
CA GLN A 119 -8.42 -17.48 -14.03
C GLN A 119 -8.22 -16.07 -13.48
N GLY A 120 -8.80 -15.83 -12.30
CA GLY A 120 -8.79 -14.53 -11.63
C GLY A 120 -7.92 -14.53 -10.38
N TRP A 121 -6.93 -13.64 -10.32
CA TRP A 121 -6.05 -13.48 -9.16
C TRP A 121 -6.07 -12.05 -8.63
N GLN A 122 -6.08 -11.92 -7.31
CA GLN A 122 -6.17 -10.65 -6.60
C GLN A 122 -4.96 -10.46 -5.68
N ASN A 123 -4.31 -9.31 -5.82
CA ASN A 123 -3.23 -8.84 -4.96
C ASN A 123 -2.21 -9.97 -4.65
N GLN A 124 -1.69 -10.02 -3.43
CA GLN A 124 -0.71 -11.01 -2.99
C GLN A 124 0.60 -10.93 -3.80
N GLU A 125 1.01 -9.69 -4.13
CA GLU A 125 2.18 -9.24 -4.92
C GLU A 125 2.31 -9.77 -6.35
N SER A 126 2.42 -11.09 -6.52
CA SER A 126 2.66 -11.79 -7.78
C SER A 126 2.17 -13.22 -7.71
N ARG A 127 1.85 -13.80 -8.87
CA ARG A 127 1.62 -15.24 -9.05
C ARG A 127 2.75 -15.84 -9.84
N ILE A 128 3.33 -16.91 -9.31
CA ILE A 128 4.34 -17.70 -10.00
C ILE A 128 3.69 -19.00 -10.47
N VAL A 129 3.61 -19.17 -11.78
CA VAL A 129 3.16 -20.41 -12.43
C VAL A 129 4.40 -21.25 -12.74
N THR A 130 4.58 -22.37 -12.04
CA THR A 130 5.68 -23.32 -12.29
C THR A 130 5.14 -24.51 -13.08
N ILE A 131 5.61 -24.71 -14.31
CA ILE A 131 5.16 -25.75 -15.24
C ILE A 131 6.25 -26.80 -15.40
N ASP A 132 5.91 -28.09 -15.30
CA ASP A 132 6.78 -29.21 -15.66
C ASP A 132 6.42 -29.73 -17.06
N LEU A 133 7.28 -29.51 -18.05
CA LEU A 133 7.09 -29.96 -19.43
C LEU A 133 7.24 -31.49 -19.60
N GLY A 134 7.60 -32.20 -18.53
CA GLY A 134 7.79 -33.66 -18.45
C GLY A 134 9.09 -34.16 -19.07
N ARG A 135 9.68 -33.44 -20.01
CA ARG A 135 11.00 -33.73 -20.58
C ARG A 135 11.72 -32.46 -21.03
N PRO A 136 13.07 -32.45 -21.04
CA PRO A 136 13.83 -31.36 -21.62
C PRO A 136 13.46 -31.11 -23.09
N ALA A 137 13.24 -29.85 -23.45
CA ALA A 137 12.92 -29.40 -24.81
C ALA A 137 13.61 -28.07 -25.10
N THR A 138 13.72 -27.70 -26.39
CA THR A 138 14.29 -26.41 -26.81
C THR A 138 13.18 -25.36 -26.86
N LEU A 139 13.20 -24.42 -25.93
CA LEU A 139 12.14 -23.41 -25.79
C LEU A 139 12.43 -22.20 -26.66
N HIS A 140 11.39 -21.63 -27.28
CA HIS A 140 11.53 -20.44 -28.14
C HIS A 140 10.83 -19.22 -27.53
N ARG A 141 9.63 -19.41 -26.97
CA ARG A 141 8.89 -18.33 -26.30
C ARG A 141 7.87 -18.87 -25.31
N VAL A 142 7.50 -18.02 -24.37
CA VAL A 142 6.40 -18.24 -23.45
C VAL A 142 5.40 -17.11 -23.62
N ALA A 143 4.13 -17.45 -23.79
CA ALA A 143 3.07 -16.48 -24.02
C ALA A 143 1.90 -16.73 -23.06
N ALA A 144 1.28 -15.65 -22.60
CA ALA A 144 0.08 -15.70 -21.79
C ALA A 144 -0.90 -14.61 -22.25
N ASN A 145 -2.20 -14.92 -22.25
CA ASN A 145 -3.24 -13.99 -22.65
C ASN A 145 -3.98 -13.42 -21.42
N PHE A 146 -4.23 -12.12 -21.45
CA PHE A 146 -4.74 -11.36 -20.31
C PHE A 146 -5.96 -10.54 -20.69
N LEU A 147 -6.78 -10.20 -19.70
CA LEU A 147 -7.93 -9.32 -19.80
C LEU A 147 -7.70 -8.01 -19.02
N GLN A 148 -8.20 -6.90 -19.55
CA GLN A 148 -8.34 -5.63 -18.83
C GLN A 148 -9.78 -5.13 -18.94
N TYR A 149 -10.31 -4.71 -17.79
CA TYR A 149 -11.57 -4.00 -17.66
C TYR A 149 -11.52 -3.13 -16.41
N SER A 150 -11.03 -1.90 -16.58
CA SER A 150 -10.77 -0.97 -15.47
C SER A 150 -11.98 -0.64 -14.58
N PRO A 151 -13.25 -0.60 -15.06
CA PRO A 151 -14.40 -0.41 -14.18
C PRO A 151 -14.59 -1.52 -13.13
N ALA A 152 -14.06 -2.73 -13.38
CA ALA A 152 -14.06 -3.83 -12.41
C ALA A 152 -12.73 -3.97 -11.65
N GLY A 153 -11.80 -3.02 -11.80
CA GLY A 153 -10.47 -3.10 -11.20
C GLY A 153 -9.57 -4.16 -11.84
N ILE A 154 -9.91 -4.65 -13.03
CA ILE A 154 -9.11 -5.63 -13.77
C ILE A 154 -8.14 -4.87 -14.68
N TRP A 155 -6.85 -5.11 -14.50
CA TRP A 155 -5.79 -4.46 -15.26
C TRP A 155 -4.84 -5.49 -15.86
N PHE A 156 -4.21 -5.14 -16.97
CA PHE A 156 -3.09 -5.93 -17.46
C PHE A 156 -1.91 -5.89 -16.47
N PRO A 157 -1.06 -6.94 -16.42
CA PRO A 157 0.21 -6.83 -15.74
C PRO A 157 1.10 -5.83 -16.49
N GLU A 158 1.83 -4.97 -15.76
CA GLU A 158 2.79 -4.04 -16.39
C GLU A 158 3.84 -4.79 -17.22
N GLN A 159 4.24 -5.96 -16.74
CA GLN A 159 5.16 -6.89 -17.39
C GLN A 159 4.98 -8.30 -16.82
N ILE A 160 5.41 -9.31 -17.57
CA ILE A 160 5.60 -10.68 -17.07
C ILE A 160 7.08 -11.05 -17.13
N ARG A 161 7.51 -11.99 -16.30
CA ARG A 161 8.88 -12.50 -16.28
C ARG A 161 8.89 -14.01 -16.42
N VAL A 162 9.86 -14.54 -17.16
CA VAL A 162 10.02 -15.97 -17.39
C VAL A 162 11.42 -16.40 -17.02
N SER A 163 11.51 -17.46 -16.21
CA SER A 163 12.75 -18.17 -15.91
C SER A 163 12.59 -19.64 -16.29
N THR A 164 13.67 -20.28 -16.70
CA THR A 164 13.67 -21.67 -17.17
C THR A 164 14.73 -22.48 -16.42
N SER A 165 14.50 -23.77 -16.26
CA SER A 165 15.43 -24.67 -15.61
C SER A 165 15.41 -26.06 -16.25
N LEU A 166 16.57 -26.72 -16.29
CA LEU A 166 16.67 -28.11 -16.74
C LEU A 166 16.28 -29.10 -15.65
N ASP A 167 16.58 -28.77 -14.39
CA ASP A 167 16.52 -29.67 -13.23
C ASP A 167 15.59 -29.19 -12.10
N GLY A 168 15.08 -27.96 -12.19
CA GLY A 168 14.21 -27.36 -11.17
C GLY A 168 14.96 -26.69 -10.01
N TYR A 169 16.30 -26.75 -10.01
CA TYR A 169 17.16 -26.19 -8.96
C TYR A 169 17.96 -24.99 -9.46
N ASP A 170 18.57 -25.12 -10.64
CA ASP A 170 19.34 -24.06 -11.28
C ASP A 170 18.47 -23.33 -12.30
N TRP A 171 18.11 -22.09 -11.96
CA TRP A 171 17.18 -21.27 -12.73
C TRP A 171 17.92 -20.18 -13.50
N SER A 172 17.52 -19.97 -14.76
CA SER A 172 18.07 -18.89 -15.58
C SER A 172 17.71 -17.52 -15.01
N PRO A 173 18.54 -16.47 -15.25
CA PRO A 173 18.09 -15.11 -15.07
C PRO A 173 16.78 -14.87 -15.83
N PRO A 174 15.80 -14.16 -15.23
CA PRO A 174 14.50 -13.98 -15.84
C PRO A 174 14.55 -13.04 -17.04
N VAL A 175 13.82 -13.40 -18.09
CA VAL A 175 13.56 -12.57 -19.26
C VAL A 175 12.19 -11.91 -19.09
N THR A 176 12.10 -10.62 -19.40
CA THR A 176 10.90 -9.80 -19.14
C THR A 176 10.24 -9.38 -20.44
N ALA A 177 8.90 -9.33 -20.46
CA ALA A 177 8.14 -8.68 -21.52
C ALA A 177 7.08 -7.74 -20.93
N PRO A 178 7.02 -6.46 -21.36
CA PRO A 178 6.01 -5.52 -20.89
C PRO A 178 4.65 -5.77 -21.57
N SER A 179 3.61 -5.20 -20.99
CA SER A 179 2.35 -4.99 -21.70
C SER A 179 2.55 -4.09 -22.92
N THR A 180 1.90 -4.44 -24.03
CA THR A 180 1.93 -3.67 -25.28
C THR A 180 0.79 -2.66 -25.36
N ILE A 181 -0.35 -2.98 -24.72
CA ILE A 181 -1.45 -2.04 -24.55
C ILE A 181 -1.22 -1.24 -23.26
N PRO A 182 -1.23 0.11 -23.32
CA PRO A 182 -1.10 0.94 -22.13
C PRO A 182 -2.19 0.66 -21.10
N LEU A 183 -1.81 0.58 -19.82
CA LEU A 183 -2.75 0.28 -18.73
C LEU A 183 -3.85 1.34 -18.61
N ASN A 184 -3.61 2.61 -19.00
CA ASN A 184 -4.62 3.67 -18.96
C ASN A 184 -5.66 3.59 -20.09
N GLN A 185 -5.54 2.64 -21.02
CA GLN A 185 -6.52 2.47 -22.10
C GLN A 185 -7.83 1.87 -21.56
N SER A 186 -8.92 2.62 -21.73
CA SER A 186 -10.26 2.19 -21.32
C SER A 186 -10.86 1.16 -22.26
N GLY A 187 -11.71 0.28 -21.71
CA GLY A 187 -12.49 -0.70 -22.46
C GLY A 187 -12.33 -2.11 -21.92
N LEU A 188 -13.09 -3.05 -22.51
CA LEU A 188 -12.87 -4.48 -22.34
C LEU A 188 -11.83 -4.92 -23.37
N LEU A 189 -10.59 -5.13 -22.92
CA LEU A 189 -9.43 -5.34 -23.78
C LEU A 189 -8.79 -6.67 -23.45
N THR A 190 -8.23 -7.34 -24.46
CA THR A 190 -7.39 -8.53 -24.28
C THR A 190 -6.06 -8.32 -24.99
N GLN A 191 -4.99 -8.90 -24.44
CA GLN A 191 -3.70 -8.95 -25.11
C GLN A 191 -2.93 -10.21 -24.74
N THR A 192 -2.16 -10.72 -25.69
CA THR A 192 -1.14 -11.74 -25.44
C THR A 192 0.19 -11.06 -25.18
N ILE A 193 0.79 -11.32 -24.02
CA ILE A 193 2.14 -10.89 -23.71
C ILE A 193 3.08 -12.08 -23.97
N THR A 194 4.11 -11.85 -24.77
CA THR A 194 5.06 -12.89 -25.21
C THR A 194 6.47 -12.55 -24.77
N VAL A 195 7.10 -13.49 -24.04
CA VAL A 195 8.53 -13.44 -23.73
C VAL A 195 9.29 -14.29 -24.76
N GLU A 196 10.09 -13.63 -25.59
CA GLU A 196 10.96 -14.28 -26.57
C GLU A 196 12.26 -14.76 -25.89
N LEU A 197 12.54 -16.06 -25.97
CA LEU A 197 13.75 -16.68 -25.41
C LEU A 197 14.84 -16.75 -26.47
N LEU A 198 15.55 -15.63 -26.67
CA LEU A 198 16.50 -15.45 -27.77
C LEU A 198 17.63 -16.49 -27.82
N THR A 199 18.05 -17.01 -26.66
CA THR A 199 19.10 -18.05 -26.57
C THR A 199 18.57 -19.46 -26.82
N GLN A 200 17.25 -19.61 -27.02
CA GLN A 200 16.55 -20.87 -27.22
C GLN A 200 16.98 -21.96 -26.23
N PRO A 201 16.83 -21.74 -24.91
CA PRO A 201 17.39 -22.62 -23.90
C PRO A 201 16.76 -24.02 -23.96
N ARG A 202 17.58 -25.02 -23.63
CA ARG A 202 17.10 -26.37 -23.34
C ARG A 202 16.65 -26.45 -21.88
N ALA A 203 15.35 -26.67 -21.64
CA ALA A 203 14.76 -26.68 -20.30
C ALA A 203 13.62 -27.71 -20.17
N ARG A 204 13.33 -28.14 -18.94
CA ARG A 204 12.16 -28.96 -18.58
C ARG A 204 11.15 -28.16 -17.78
N TYR A 205 11.61 -27.24 -16.94
CA TYR A 205 10.76 -26.43 -16.07
C TYR A 205 10.71 -24.99 -16.56
N VAL A 206 9.54 -24.39 -16.44
CA VAL A 206 9.28 -22.98 -16.75
C VAL A 206 8.59 -22.34 -15.57
N GLN A 207 9.09 -21.19 -15.15
CA GLN A 207 8.41 -20.31 -14.20
C GLN A 207 7.98 -19.03 -14.91
N LEU A 208 6.69 -18.74 -14.86
CA LEU A 208 6.09 -17.48 -15.29
C LEU A 208 5.68 -16.69 -14.05
N GLU A 209 6.26 -15.50 -13.86
CA GLU A 209 5.83 -14.53 -12.87
C GLU A 209 4.88 -13.52 -13.49
N VAL A 210 3.71 -13.41 -12.88
CA VAL A 210 2.66 -12.44 -13.21
C VAL A 210 2.48 -11.51 -12.00
N PRO A 211 2.96 -10.26 -12.04
CA PRO A 211 2.71 -9.27 -11.01
C PRO A 211 1.22 -8.98 -10.89
N THR A 212 0.65 -9.17 -9.70
CA THR A 212 -0.79 -9.02 -9.45
C THR A 212 -1.10 -7.72 -8.72
N GLY A 213 -2.20 -7.07 -9.14
CA GLY A 213 -2.81 -5.93 -8.43
C GLY A 213 -4.25 -6.27 -8.05
N VAL A 214 -5.15 -5.27 -8.00
CA VAL A 214 -6.57 -5.44 -7.62
C VAL A 214 -7.19 -6.71 -8.23
N TRP A 215 -7.18 -6.83 -9.56
CA TRP A 215 -7.47 -8.09 -10.25
C TRP A 215 -6.59 -8.23 -11.49
N ILE A 216 -6.10 -9.44 -11.71
CA ILE A 216 -5.53 -9.92 -12.97
C ILE A 216 -6.31 -11.14 -13.43
N PHE A 217 -6.51 -11.20 -14.75
CA PHE A 217 -7.20 -12.28 -15.41
C PHE A 217 -6.32 -12.86 -16.52
N ILE A 218 -6.13 -14.17 -16.48
CA ILE A 218 -5.29 -14.96 -17.41
C ILE A 218 -6.09 -16.21 -17.82
N ASP A 219 -6.04 -16.63 -19.08
CA ASP A 219 -6.75 -17.83 -19.54
C ASP A 219 -5.80 -18.99 -19.84
N GLU A 220 -4.73 -18.77 -20.61
CA GLU A 220 -3.82 -19.84 -21.05
C GLU A 220 -2.35 -19.41 -20.97
N VAL A 221 -1.47 -20.34 -20.59
CA VAL A 221 -0.02 -20.22 -20.66
C VAL A 221 0.54 -21.19 -21.70
N GLN A 222 1.11 -20.64 -22.77
CA GLN A 222 1.74 -21.41 -23.83
C GLN A 222 3.25 -21.40 -23.71
N VAL A 223 3.88 -22.58 -23.77
CA VAL A 223 5.34 -22.72 -23.89
C VAL A 223 5.64 -23.25 -25.28
N LEU A 224 6.03 -22.37 -26.20
CA LEU A 224 6.26 -22.73 -27.60
C LEU A 224 7.73 -23.13 -27.80
N GLY A 225 7.94 -24.33 -28.33
CA GLY A 225 9.29 -24.86 -28.55
C GLY A 225 9.32 -26.08 -29.46
N MET A 226 10.50 -26.66 -29.57
CA MET A 226 10.74 -27.91 -30.30
C MET A 226 10.95 -29.04 -29.29
N PRO A 227 10.18 -30.14 -29.34
CA PRO A 227 10.41 -31.29 -28.49
C PRO A 227 11.80 -31.87 -28.79
N ALA A 228 12.48 -32.41 -27.77
CA ALA A 228 13.74 -33.12 -28.00
C ALA A 228 13.52 -34.26 -29.00
N SER A 229 14.39 -34.34 -30.02
CA SER A 229 14.37 -35.42 -31.00
C SER A 229 14.53 -36.75 -30.27
N GLU A 230 13.54 -37.65 -30.37
CA GLU A 230 13.66 -39.00 -29.84
C GLU A 230 14.73 -39.75 -30.63
N ILE A 231 15.93 -39.90 -30.06
CA ILE A 231 16.79 -41.02 -30.45
C ILE A 231 16.15 -42.24 -29.81
N ILE A 232 15.29 -42.92 -30.55
CA ILE A 232 14.75 -44.22 -30.17
C ILE A 232 15.93 -45.21 -30.19
N GLN A 233 16.56 -45.45 -29.04
CA GLN A 233 17.29 -46.70 -28.84
C GLN A 233 16.31 -47.73 -28.30
N VAL A 234 15.83 -48.58 -29.20
CA VAL A 234 15.11 -49.80 -28.84
C VAL A 234 16.10 -50.71 -28.10
N GLN A 235 15.96 -50.82 -26.78
CA GLN A 235 16.43 -51.99 -26.04
C GLN A 235 15.23 -52.69 -25.43
N GLN A 236 14.86 -53.80 -26.07
CA GLN A 236 14.02 -54.82 -25.48
C GLN A 236 14.79 -55.52 -24.35
N SER A 237 14.22 -55.54 -23.17
CA SER A 237 14.37 -56.68 -22.26
C SER A 237 13.17 -56.70 -21.32
N GLY A 238 12.30 -57.70 -21.49
CA GLY A 238 11.15 -57.91 -20.64
C GLY A 238 11.52 -58.43 -19.27
N ARG A 239 10.61 -58.23 -18.31
CA ARG A 239 10.22 -59.26 -17.33
C ARG A 239 8.90 -58.88 -16.67
N THR A 240 8.01 -59.86 -16.66
CA THR A 240 6.73 -59.91 -15.96
C THR A 240 6.94 -60.09 -14.46
N GLY A 241 6.06 -59.49 -13.66
CA GLY A 241 5.99 -59.72 -12.21
C GLY A 241 4.93 -58.83 -11.56
N ALA A 242 3.70 -59.34 -11.47
CA ALA A 242 2.60 -58.72 -10.74
C ALA A 242 2.48 -59.36 -9.35
N THR A 243 2.59 -58.54 -8.31
CA THR A 243 1.98 -58.67 -6.96
C THR A 243 1.97 -57.23 -6.42
N GLY A 244 0.85 -56.56 -6.15
CA GLY A 244 -0.27 -57.03 -5.34
C GLY A 244 0.00 -56.69 -3.89
N ASP A 245 0.12 -55.39 -3.56
CA ASP A 245 0.04 -54.95 -2.16
C ASP A 245 -0.62 -53.56 -2.09
N SER A 246 -1.81 -53.52 -1.51
CA SER A 246 -2.63 -52.33 -1.33
C SER A 246 -2.44 -51.83 0.10
N SER A 247 -1.51 -50.92 0.28
CA SER A 247 -1.46 -50.01 1.43
C SER A 247 -1.87 -48.61 0.96
N PRO A 248 -2.58 -47.82 1.79
CA PRO A 248 -3.04 -46.50 1.38
C PRO A 248 -1.82 -45.63 1.11
N ALA A 249 -1.65 -45.21 -0.14
CA ALA A 249 -0.59 -44.29 -0.53
C ALA A 249 -0.80 -42.98 0.21
N GLY A 250 0.03 -42.70 1.22
CA GLY A 250 0.31 -41.32 1.57
C GLY A 250 0.83 -40.65 0.31
N GLU A 251 0.17 -39.57 -0.13
CA GLU A 251 0.50 -38.88 -1.38
C GLU A 251 2.00 -38.57 -1.41
N CYS A 252 2.73 -39.24 -2.31
CA CYS A 252 4.14 -38.97 -2.52
C CYS A 252 4.24 -37.65 -3.30
N LEU A 253 4.83 -36.62 -2.68
CA LEU A 253 5.03 -35.31 -3.30
C LEU A 253 5.74 -35.47 -4.65
N THR A 254 5.23 -34.81 -5.70
CA THR A 254 5.89 -34.81 -7.00
C THR A 254 7.17 -33.97 -6.98
N GLU A 255 8.07 -34.17 -7.94
CA GLU A 255 9.25 -33.33 -8.12
C GLU A 255 8.88 -31.84 -8.26
N LEU A 256 7.76 -31.57 -8.94
CA LEU A 256 7.17 -30.23 -9.06
C LEU A 256 6.74 -29.66 -7.70
N ASP A 257 6.13 -30.46 -6.83
CA ASP A 257 5.74 -30.03 -5.48
C ASP A 257 6.98 -29.68 -4.63
N LEU A 258 8.05 -30.47 -4.74
CA LEU A 258 9.31 -30.20 -4.02
C LEU A 258 9.98 -28.90 -4.48
N ILE A 259 10.02 -28.63 -5.80
CA ILE A 259 10.55 -27.37 -6.36
C ILE A 259 9.82 -26.16 -5.76
N VAL A 260 8.49 -26.27 -5.69
CA VAL A 260 7.62 -25.20 -5.18
C VAL A 260 7.75 -25.03 -3.67
N GLN A 261 7.72 -26.13 -2.92
CA GLN A 261 7.87 -26.12 -1.46
C GLN A 261 9.23 -25.54 -1.02
N GLN A 262 10.29 -25.81 -1.79
CA GLN A 262 11.62 -25.25 -1.56
C GLN A 262 11.79 -23.81 -2.08
N ARG A 263 10.73 -23.20 -2.65
CA ARG A 263 10.72 -21.83 -3.17
C ARG A 263 11.90 -21.53 -4.11
N ARG A 264 12.14 -22.40 -5.10
CA ARG A 264 13.25 -22.22 -6.07
C ARG A 264 12.92 -21.19 -7.16
N GLY A 265 13.96 -20.64 -7.77
CA GLY A 265 13.84 -19.67 -8.87
C GLY A 265 13.12 -18.39 -8.45
N LEU A 266 12.09 -18.00 -9.22
CA LEU A 266 11.26 -16.81 -8.97
C LEU A 266 10.40 -16.90 -7.70
N LEU A 267 10.31 -18.07 -7.06
CA LEU A 267 9.62 -18.24 -5.78
C LEU A 267 10.44 -17.80 -4.56
N GLN A 268 11.75 -17.57 -4.74
CA GLN A 268 12.62 -17.15 -3.63
C GLN A 268 12.11 -15.83 -3.06
N PRO A 269 11.90 -15.73 -1.73
CA PRO A 269 11.45 -14.48 -1.13
C PRO A 269 12.51 -13.40 -1.34
N LEU A 270 12.05 -12.18 -1.60
CA LEU A 270 12.94 -11.02 -1.59
C LEU A 270 13.61 -10.87 -0.20
N PRO A 271 14.83 -10.34 -0.13
CA PRO A 271 15.50 -10.07 1.14
C PRO A 271 14.61 -9.22 2.07
N ASP A 272 14.56 -9.60 3.35
CA ASP A 272 13.92 -8.77 4.38
C ASP A 272 14.81 -7.55 4.65
N ARG A 273 14.32 -6.35 4.33
CA ARG A 273 15.02 -5.08 4.60
C ARG A 273 14.87 -4.62 6.04
N GLY A 274 14.00 -5.26 6.82
CA GLY A 274 13.62 -4.82 8.16
C GLY A 274 12.65 -3.65 8.13
N TRP A 275 12.30 -3.16 9.31
CA TRP A 275 11.47 -1.95 9.45
C TRP A 275 12.25 -0.71 9.04
N LEU A 276 11.58 0.32 8.53
CA LEU A 276 12.11 1.68 8.61
C LEU A 276 12.16 2.11 10.08
N PRO A 277 13.34 2.29 10.71
CA PRO A 277 13.42 2.44 12.15
C PRO A 277 12.71 3.69 12.67
N ALA A 278 12.07 3.58 13.85
CA ALA A 278 11.53 4.74 14.54
C ALA A 278 12.64 5.74 14.86
N GLY A 279 12.51 6.99 14.39
CA GLY A 279 13.51 8.03 14.63
C GLY A 279 14.71 7.99 13.68
N ALA A 280 14.62 7.22 12.58
CA ALA A 280 15.66 7.16 11.58
C ALA A 280 15.96 8.55 10.95
N PRO A 281 17.21 8.86 10.61
CA PRO A 281 17.56 10.11 9.89
C PRO A 281 16.82 10.29 8.56
N GLU A 282 16.50 9.20 7.87
CA GLU A 282 15.68 9.15 6.66
C GLU A 282 14.27 9.67 6.93
N ALA A 283 13.73 9.41 8.14
CA ALA A 283 12.45 9.93 8.59
C ALA A 283 12.55 11.29 9.30
N ALA A 284 13.69 11.99 9.20
CA ALA A 284 13.98 13.22 9.94
C ALA A 284 13.71 13.08 11.45
N GLY A 285 13.96 11.89 12.02
CA GLY A 285 13.73 11.61 13.43
C GLY A 285 12.26 11.37 13.82
N ALA A 286 11.32 11.28 12.87
CA ALA A 286 9.91 10.98 13.16
C ALA A 286 9.75 9.54 13.69
N ARG A 287 8.87 9.37 14.69
CA ARG A 287 8.58 8.07 15.31
C ARG A 287 7.10 7.70 15.22
N HIS A 288 6.22 8.60 15.63
CA HIS A 288 4.78 8.40 15.72
C HIS A 288 4.06 9.62 15.12
N ILE A 289 3.49 9.43 13.93
CA ILE A 289 2.91 10.46 13.08
C ILE A 289 1.39 10.44 13.22
N ALA A 290 0.80 11.42 13.90
CA ALA A 290 -0.66 11.55 13.96
C ALA A 290 -1.19 12.26 12.71
N LEU A 291 -2.20 11.68 12.06
CA LEU A 291 -2.89 12.33 10.95
C LEU A 291 -3.93 13.31 11.48
N ILE A 292 -3.80 14.58 11.06
CA ILE A 292 -4.67 15.69 11.44
C ILE A 292 -5.41 16.17 10.20
N TYR A 293 -6.71 15.92 10.16
CA TYR A 293 -7.58 16.30 9.05
C TYR A 293 -8.22 17.67 9.29
N SER A 294 -8.18 18.53 8.27
CA SER A 294 -8.97 19.77 8.22
C SER A 294 -9.68 19.90 6.88
N SER A 295 -10.80 20.61 6.81
CA SER A 295 -11.64 20.60 5.60
C SER A 295 -10.98 21.28 4.40
N GLY A 296 -10.19 22.32 4.64
CA GLY A 296 -9.75 23.24 3.60
C GLY A 296 -10.90 24.03 2.97
N ASP A 297 -12.08 24.01 3.61
CA ASP A 297 -13.30 24.66 3.12
C ASP A 297 -13.40 26.08 3.68
N PRO A 298 -13.26 27.12 2.84
CA PRO A 298 -13.40 28.51 3.29
C PRO A 298 -14.79 28.83 3.84
N ALA A 299 -15.83 28.07 3.45
CA ALA A 299 -17.20 28.28 3.92
C ALA A 299 -17.49 27.59 5.26
N LYS A 300 -16.80 26.48 5.57
CA LYS A 300 -16.90 25.72 6.82
C LYS A 300 -15.52 25.21 7.24
N PRO A 301 -14.64 26.10 7.70
CA PRO A 301 -13.33 25.69 8.21
C PRO A 301 -13.50 24.77 9.42
N SER A 302 -12.61 23.79 9.57
CA SER A 302 -12.64 22.84 10.69
C SER A 302 -12.41 23.50 12.04
N ASN A 303 -11.84 24.72 12.07
CA ASN A 303 -11.64 25.52 13.28
C ASN A 303 -10.95 24.74 14.43
N LEU A 304 -9.94 23.92 14.11
CA LEU A 304 -9.17 23.21 15.12
C LEU A 304 -8.35 24.22 15.93
N ASP A 305 -8.72 24.39 17.19
CA ASP A 305 -8.07 25.29 18.15
C ASP A 305 -7.11 24.53 19.09
N LEU A 306 -6.49 25.25 20.03
CA LEU A 306 -5.55 24.69 21.01
C LEU A 306 -6.07 23.43 21.70
N THR A 307 -7.36 23.41 22.08
CA THR A 307 -7.95 22.30 22.83
C THR A 307 -8.06 21.03 22.00
N HIS A 308 -8.25 21.18 20.69
CA HIS A 308 -8.27 20.06 19.74
C HIS A 308 -6.89 19.42 19.61
N PHE A 309 -5.80 20.20 19.70
CA PHE A 309 -4.43 19.69 19.55
C PHE A 309 -3.85 19.08 20.83
N MET A 310 -4.33 19.50 22.01
CA MET A 310 -3.81 19.01 23.30
C MET A 310 -3.68 17.48 23.42
N PRO A 311 -4.70 16.65 23.08
CA PRO A 311 -4.57 15.19 23.16
C PRO A 311 -3.52 14.60 22.22
N TYR A 312 -3.09 15.31 21.18
CA TYR A 312 -2.10 14.83 20.22
C TYR A 312 -0.67 15.21 20.62
N VAL A 313 -0.48 16.25 21.42
CA VAL A 313 0.85 16.71 21.85
C VAL A 313 1.18 16.29 23.28
N ALA A 314 0.16 16.06 24.11
CA ALA A 314 0.29 15.69 25.51
C ALA A 314 -0.62 14.51 25.88
N TYR A 315 -0.14 13.67 26.79
CA TYR A 315 -0.95 12.67 27.46
C TYR A 315 -1.68 13.31 28.65
N ILE A 316 -3.02 13.26 28.61
CA ILE A 316 -3.90 13.76 29.67
C ILE A 316 -4.54 12.58 30.40
N ASP A 317 -4.27 12.44 31.71
CA ASP A 317 -4.84 11.36 32.51
C ASP A 317 -6.36 11.54 32.80
N GLN A 318 -6.96 10.59 33.51
CA GLN A 318 -8.39 10.65 33.88
C GLN A 318 -8.69 11.75 34.91
N GLN A 319 -7.67 12.31 35.54
CA GLN A 319 -7.75 13.46 36.45
C GLN A 319 -7.50 14.79 35.73
N TRP A 320 -7.51 14.78 34.39
CA TRP A 320 -7.29 15.95 33.54
C TRP A 320 -5.93 16.61 33.74
N GLN A 321 -4.92 15.83 34.14
CA GLN A 321 -3.56 16.31 34.29
C GLN A 321 -2.71 15.90 33.10
N ILE A 322 -1.95 16.85 32.56
CA ILE A 322 -0.88 16.56 31.60
C ILE A 322 0.21 15.81 32.34
N ARG A 323 0.61 14.63 31.84
CA ARG A 323 1.61 13.76 32.48
C ARG A 323 2.86 13.53 31.66
N ASP A 324 2.74 13.54 30.34
CA ASP A 324 3.84 13.30 29.41
C ASP A 324 3.47 13.87 28.04
N THR A 325 4.39 13.81 27.10
CA THR A 325 4.18 14.03 25.66
C THR A 325 3.43 12.87 25.02
N MET A 326 2.70 13.13 23.93
CA MET A 326 2.00 12.10 23.14
C MET A 326 2.71 11.83 21.80
N PHE A 327 2.25 12.39 20.67
CA PHE A 327 2.89 12.19 19.37
C PHE A 327 4.08 13.14 19.18
N ASP A 328 5.12 12.68 18.46
CA ASP A 328 6.30 13.50 18.14
C ASP A 328 6.19 14.21 16.78
N THR A 329 5.21 13.80 15.96
CA THR A 329 5.02 14.29 14.59
C THR A 329 3.54 14.41 14.26
N LEU A 330 3.16 15.50 13.59
CA LEU A 330 1.81 15.76 13.09
C LEU A 330 1.83 15.86 11.56
N LEU A 331 1.00 15.07 10.89
CA LEU A 331 0.78 15.15 9.44
C LEU A 331 -0.54 15.89 9.19
N PHE A 332 -0.46 17.07 8.60
CA PHE A 332 -1.62 17.87 8.23
C PHE A 332 -2.06 17.54 6.81
N LEU A 333 -3.34 17.20 6.65
CA LEU A 333 -3.91 16.84 5.36
C LEU A 333 -5.36 17.30 5.23
N PRO A 334 -5.81 17.66 4.02
CA PRO A 334 -7.19 18.02 3.81
C PRO A 334 -8.13 16.81 3.92
N ILE A 335 -9.35 17.00 4.41
CA ILE A 335 -10.38 15.97 4.42
C ILE A 335 -10.98 15.78 3.03
N GLY A 336 -11.38 14.54 2.73
CA GLY A 336 -12.07 14.20 1.49
C GLY A 336 -13.42 14.91 1.35
N ARG A 337 -13.73 15.24 0.10
CA ARG A 337 -14.92 15.94 -0.42
C ARG A 337 -15.22 17.34 0.15
N LEU A 338 -14.87 18.35 -0.65
CA LEU A 338 -15.29 19.75 -0.50
C LEU A 338 -16.80 19.92 -0.75
N PRO A 339 -17.44 21.01 -0.26
CA PRO A 339 -18.85 21.31 -0.57
C PRO A 339 -19.13 21.48 -2.06
N SER A 340 -18.13 21.90 -2.85
CA SER A 340 -18.21 21.95 -4.32
C SER A 340 -18.39 20.55 -4.95
N GLY A 341 -18.24 19.49 -4.15
CA GLY A 341 -18.21 18.11 -4.55
C GLY A 341 -16.84 17.67 -5.10
N ARG A 342 -15.84 18.56 -5.13
CA ARG A 342 -14.45 18.23 -5.48
C ARG A 342 -13.72 17.58 -4.33
N ASP A 343 -12.57 17.01 -4.62
CA ASP A 343 -11.78 16.23 -3.68
C ASP A 343 -10.28 16.39 -3.93
N TYR A 344 -9.49 16.42 -2.86
CA TYR A 344 -8.04 16.62 -2.91
C TYR A 344 -7.25 15.37 -3.34
N GLY A 345 -7.86 14.18 -3.36
CA GLY A 345 -7.24 12.93 -3.81
C GLY A 345 -7.99 12.19 -4.92
N ASN A 346 -9.24 12.55 -5.22
CA ASN A 346 -10.07 11.84 -6.19
C ASN A 346 -9.90 12.34 -7.64
N ILE A 347 -9.95 11.40 -8.60
CA ILE A 347 -9.90 11.65 -10.04
C ILE A 347 -11.24 12.05 -10.67
N GLU A 348 -12.38 11.73 -10.05
CA GLU A 348 -13.71 12.00 -10.62
C GLU A 348 -14.07 13.48 -10.57
N LYS A 349 -13.81 14.12 -9.44
CA LYS A 349 -14.02 15.55 -9.21
C LYS A 349 -12.76 16.14 -8.56
N PRO A 350 -11.69 16.35 -9.34
CA PRO A 350 -10.42 16.81 -8.78
C PRO A 350 -10.51 18.26 -8.29
N SER A 351 -9.77 18.56 -7.22
CA SER A 351 -9.53 19.91 -6.72
C SER A 351 -8.81 20.81 -7.75
N LEU A 352 -9.05 22.11 -7.66
CA LEU A 352 -8.44 23.17 -8.49
C LEU A 352 -7.61 24.12 -7.64
N LEU A 353 -6.94 25.09 -8.28
CA LEU A 353 -6.10 26.10 -7.61
C LEU A 353 -6.80 26.80 -6.44
N VAL A 354 -8.06 27.22 -6.63
CA VAL A 354 -8.84 27.89 -5.58
C VAL A 354 -9.05 27.00 -4.35
N ASP A 355 -9.18 25.69 -4.55
CA ASP A 355 -9.35 24.72 -3.47
C ASP A 355 -8.02 24.51 -2.74
N TRP A 356 -6.89 24.51 -3.47
CA TRP A 356 -5.54 24.41 -2.89
C TRP A 356 -5.20 25.65 -2.07
N GLN A 357 -5.53 26.83 -2.58
CA GLN A 357 -5.39 28.10 -1.87
C GLN A 357 -6.26 28.14 -0.61
N GLY A 358 -7.53 27.73 -0.71
CA GLY A 358 -8.44 27.68 0.44
C GLY A 358 -7.92 26.79 1.56
N TYR A 359 -7.33 25.64 1.22
CA TYR A 359 -6.67 24.79 2.21
C TYR A 359 -5.48 25.47 2.88
N LEU A 360 -4.61 26.13 2.12
CA LEU A 360 -3.48 26.87 2.69
C LEU A 360 -3.93 28.07 3.55
N ASP A 361 -5.01 28.74 3.16
CA ASP A 361 -5.58 29.86 3.91
C ASP A 361 -6.13 29.39 5.26
N GLU A 362 -6.77 28.21 5.30
CA GLU A 362 -7.21 27.60 6.56
C GLU A 362 -6.02 27.12 7.40
N LEU A 363 -5.07 26.40 6.79
CA LEU A 363 -3.94 25.77 7.48
C LEU A 363 -3.04 26.77 8.22
N PHE A 364 -2.84 27.95 7.64
CA PHE A 364 -2.03 29.04 8.19
C PHE A 364 -2.85 30.15 8.87
N ARG A 365 -4.13 29.91 9.14
CA ARG A 365 -4.98 30.90 9.78
C ARG A 365 -4.52 31.17 11.22
N PRO A 366 -4.47 32.43 11.68
CA PRO A 366 -4.18 32.75 13.07
C PRO A 366 -5.11 32.01 14.04
N ASP A 367 -4.57 31.60 15.19
CA ASP A 367 -5.27 30.92 16.30
C ASP A 367 -5.89 29.54 15.99
N PHE A 368 -5.71 29.01 14.79
CA PHE A 368 -6.23 27.72 14.37
C PHE A 368 -5.16 26.88 13.67
N GLN A 369 -5.45 25.58 13.49
CA GLN A 369 -4.61 24.67 12.73
C GLN A 369 -3.14 24.69 13.18
N LEU A 370 -2.18 25.08 12.34
CA LEU A 370 -0.77 25.13 12.70
C LEU A 370 -0.48 26.09 13.87
N ALA A 371 -1.13 27.26 13.90
CA ALA A 371 -0.96 28.21 15.00
C ALA A 371 -1.49 27.65 16.33
N ALA A 372 -2.65 26.97 16.28
CA ALA A 372 -3.20 26.29 17.45
C ALA A 372 -2.33 25.11 17.92
N ALA A 373 -1.72 24.36 16.99
CA ALA A 373 -0.79 23.29 17.32
C ALA A 373 0.46 23.86 18.02
N ASP A 374 1.07 24.92 17.50
CA ASP A 374 2.24 25.58 18.12
C ASP A 374 1.90 26.07 19.54
N GLN A 375 0.73 26.68 19.74
CA GLN A 375 0.24 27.11 21.05
C GLN A 375 -0.03 25.93 22.01
N ALA A 376 -0.60 24.83 21.51
CA ALA A 376 -0.87 23.64 22.32
C ALA A 376 0.44 22.98 22.79
N VAL A 377 1.43 22.91 21.92
CA VAL A 377 2.77 22.41 22.25
C VAL A 377 3.43 23.30 23.30
N ALA A 378 3.39 24.63 23.14
CA ALA A 378 3.91 25.58 24.12
C ALA A 378 3.28 25.37 25.51
N ALA A 379 1.95 25.26 25.55
CA ALA A 379 1.20 25.06 26.79
C ALA A 379 1.52 23.71 27.46
N ALA A 380 1.67 22.65 26.67
CA ALA A 380 2.04 21.33 27.16
C ALA A 380 3.46 21.32 27.76
N TRP A 381 4.44 21.91 27.07
CA TRP A 381 5.83 21.96 27.55
C TRP A 381 5.98 22.79 28.81
N GLN A 382 5.36 23.96 28.89
CA GLN A 382 5.34 24.74 30.13
C GLN A 382 4.81 23.91 31.30
N LYS A 383 3.74 23.15 31.08
CA LYS A 383 3.16 22.31 32.14
C LYS A 383 4.08 21.16 32.56
N LEU A 384 4.79 20.55 31.61
CA LEU A 384 5.74 19.47 31.89
C LEU A 384 6.99 19.99 32.62
N ASP A 385 7.47 21.19 32.28
CA ASP A 385 8.57 21.85 32.97
C ASP A 385 8.19 22.22 34.41
N ASP A 386 7.00 22.78 34.62
CA ASP A 386 6.48 23.08 35.96
C ASP A 386 6.38 21.80 36.83
N LEU A 387 5.98 20.67 36.23
CA LEU A 387 5.93 19.37 36.90
C LEU A 387 7.33 18.86 37.25
N ALA A 388 8.29 18.96 36.33
CA ALA A 388 9.67 18.56 36.56
C ALA A 388 10.31 19.37 37.71
N LEU A 389 10.07 20.68 37.74
CA LEU A 389 10.52 21.55 38.82
C LEU A 389 9.87 21.15 40.16
N SER A 390 8.56 20.93 40.19
CA SER A 390 7.83 20.55 41.40
C SER A 390 8.34 19.24 41.99
N GLU A 391 8.61 18.23 41.15
CA GLU A 391 9.16 16.95 41.58
C GLU A 391 10.60 17.09 42.07
N ALA A 392 11.43 17.91 41.43
CA ALA A 392 12.79 18.19 41.88
C ALA A 392 12.80 18.87 43.27
N TYR A 393 11.88 19.81 43.53
CA TYR A 393 11.71 20.43 44.84
C TYR A 393 11.28 19.41 45.90
N ALA A 394 10.27 18.60 45.62
CA ALA A 394 9.79 17.57 46.55
C ALA A 394 10.88 16.54 46.89
N GLN A 395 11.68 16.16 45.90
CA GLN A 395 12.82 15.26 46.12
C GLN A 395 13.90 15.93 46.99
N ALA A 396 14.23 17.20 46.74
CA ALA A 396 15.19 17.94 47.55
C ALA A 396 14.72 18.11 49.00
N GLU A 397 13.42 18.34 49.24
CA GLU A 397 12.85 18.40 50.57
C GLU A 397 12.93 17.05 51.30
N ALA A 398 12.59 15.95 50.62
CA ALA A 398 12.69 14.60 51.18
C ALA A 398 14.15 14.20 51.51
N GLU A 399 15.09 14.56 50.63
CA GLU A 399 16.52 14.34 50.86
C GLU A 399 17.03 15.18 52.03
N THR A 400 16.63 16.45 52.13
CA THR A 400 16.97 17.32 53.27
C THR A 400 16.39 16.79 54.58
N ALA A 401 15.15 16.29 54.58
CA ALA A 401 14.55 15.66 55.75
C ALA A 401 15.32 14.39 56.18
N THR A 402 15.77 13.59 55.20
CA THR A 402 16.58 12.39 55.45
C THR A 402 17.99 12.74 55.95
N GLU A 403 18.63 13.78 55.41
CA GLU A 403 19.92 14.30 55.88
C GLU A 403 19.82 14.86 57.30
N ILE A 404 18.74 15.57 57.64
CA ILE A 404 18.49 16.05 59.02
C ILE A 404 18.32 14.86 59.98
N GLU A 405 17.62 13.80 59.59
CA GLU A 405 17.52 12.57 60.38
C GLU A 405 18.86 11.84 60.53
N THR A 406 19.72 11.83 59.50
CA THR A 406 21.05 11.17 59.57
C THR A 406 22.11 12.00 60.31
N ILE A 407 22.07 13.33 60.22
CA ILE A 407 22.92 14.25 61.01
C ILE A 407 22.53 14.21 62.49
N ALA A 408 21.26 13.96 62.80
CA ALA A 408 20.82 13.71 64.18
C ALA A 408 21.39 12.40 64.77
N ASP A 409 21.86 11.46 63.93
CA ASP A 409 22.39 10.15 64.35
C ASP A 409 23.92 10.01 64.22
N THR A 410 24.59 10.88 63.43
CA THR A 410 26.06 10.88 63.32
C THR A 410 26.61 12.26 62.96
N ALA A 411 27.40 12.85 63.87
CA ALA A 411 28.18 14.05 63.59
C ALA A 411 29.43 13.70 62.77
N GLY A 412 29.37 13.89 61.44
CA GLY A 412 30.53 13.77 60.55
C GLY A 412 30.26 14.40 59.19
N GLU A 413 31.08 15.40 58.82
CA GLU A 413 30.98 16.18 57.58
C GLU A 413 31.00 15.31 56.31
N THR A 414 29.96 15.43 55.49
CA THR A 414 30.01 15.03 54.08
C THR A 414 29.46 16.16 53.21
N THR A 415 30.34 16.77 52.40
CA THR A 415 29.96 17.73 51.35
C THR A 415 29.17 17.05 50.22
N PRO A 416 28.03 17.62 49.74
CA PRO A 416 27.25 17.03 48.67
C PRO A 416 27.95 17.17 47.30
N ARG A 417 27.89 16.13 46.47
CA ARG A 417 28.24 16.20 45.04
C ARG A 417 27.06 16.76 44.24
N PRO A 418 27.27 17.63 43.24
CA PRO A 418 26.18 18.06 42.37
C PRO A 418 25.74 16.90 41.47
N ARG A 419 24.43 16.65 41.42
CA ARG A 419 23.82 15.61 40.58
C ARG A 419 23.42 16.20 39.22
N ALA A 420 23.61 15.42 38.15
CA ALA A 420 23.18 15.78 36.81
C ALA A 420 21.67 16.05 36.77
N ALA A 421 21.27 17.21 36.25
CA ALA A 421 19.87 17.54 36.02
C ALA A 421 19.23 16.47 35.13
N ALA A 422 18.02 16.02 35.50
CA ALA A 422 17.22 15.18 34.62
C ALA A 422 17.06 15.92 33.27
N GLY A 423 17.24 15.20 32.16
CA GLY A 423 17.05 15.77 30.82
C GLY A 423 15.62 16.29 30.62
N PRO A 424 15.40 17.12 29.59
CA PRO A 424 14.08 17.71 29.34
C PRO A 424 13.01 16.62 29.13
N ARG A 425 11.80 16.83 29.66
CA ARG A 425 10.67 15.88 29.56
C ARG A 425 10.02 15.81 28.18
N HIS A 426 10.52 16.62 27.26
CA HIS A 426 9.96 16.78 25.94
C HIS A 426 11.04 17.15 24.92
N PRO A 427 10.80 16.93 23.62
CA PRO A 427 11.69 17.43 22.56
C PRO A 427 11.62 18.97 22.46
N GLU A 428 12.56 19.56 21.73
CA GLU A 428 12.57 21.02 21.47
C GLU A 428 11.45 21.45 20.51
N ARG A 429 11.09 20.60 19.53
CA ARG A 429 10.09 20.88 18.49
C ARG A 429 9.25 19.64 18.20
N VAL A 430 7.96 19.85 17.90
CA VAL A 430 7.09 18.83 17.29
C VAL A 430 7.24 18.93 15.78
N LYS A 431 7.43 17.79 15.14
CA LYS A 431 7.64 17.73 13.70
C LYS A 431 6.31 17.86 12.96
N VAL A 432 6.33 18.50 11.80
CA VAL A 432 5.17 18.75 10.97
C VAL A 432 5.45 18.27 9.55
N ILE A 433 4.47 17.57 8.98
CA ILE A 433 4.43 17.17 7.58
C ILE A 433 3.17 17.77 6.97
N ILE A 434 3.26 18.30 5.75
CA ILE A 434 2.11 18.91 5.04
C ILE A 434 1.81 18.12 3.77
N ALA A 435 0.55 17.72 3.58
CA ALA A 435 0.12 17.01 2.40
C ALA A 435 0.12 17.89 1.14
N ILE A 436 0.56 17.31 0.04
CA ILE A 436 0.46 17.87 -1.31
C ILE A 436 -0.81 17.29 -1.95
N PRO A 437 -1.84 18.11 -2.24
CA PRO A 437 -3.02 17.65 -2.95
C PRO A 437 -2.70 17.01 -4.31
N PHE A 438 -3.51 16.05 -4.73
CA PHE A 438 -3.25 15.28 -5.94
C PHE A 438 -3.49 16.11 -7.21
N PRO A 439 -2.46 16.33 -8.06
CA PRO A 439 -2.60 17.05 -9.32
C PRO A 439 -3.19 16.10 -10.38
N SER A 440 -4.51 15.89 -10.37
CA SER A 440 -5.16 14.91 -11.25
C SER A 440 -4.96 15.22 -12.75
N PRO A 441 -4.54 14.24 -13.57
CA PRO A 441 -4.34 14.44 -15.02
C PRO A 441 -5.65 14.67 -15.77
N ARG A 442 -6.82 14.63 -15.11
CA ARG A 442 -8.13 14.91 -15.71
C ARG A 442 -8.51 16.38 -15.68
N VAL A 443 -7.76 17.23 -14.99
CA VAL A 443 -8.07 18.67 -14.86
C VAL A 443 -7.76 19.41 -16.16
N ARG A 444 -8.79 19.99 -16.78
CA ARG A 444 -8.66 20.79 -18.01
C ARG A 444 -8.37 22.28 -17.78
N ASN A 445 -8.73 22.77 -16.60
CA ASN A 445 -8.52 24.15 -16.19
C ASN A 445 -8.31 24.16 -14.67
N PHE A 446 -7.05 24.11 -14.26
CA PHE A 446 -6.66 24.14 -12.86
C PHE A 446 -6.82 25.54 -12.26
N GLY A 447 -6.59 26.57 -13.06
CA GLY A 447 -6.48 27.97 -12.64
C GLY A 447 -5.16 28.58 -13.11
N THR A 448 -5.07 29.90 -13.01
CA THR A 448 -3.87 30.67 -13.37
C THR A 448 -3.06 30.94 -12.11
N LEU A 449 -1.82 30.45 -12.07
CA LEU A 449 -0.93 30.70 -10.94
C LEU A 449 -0.56 32.20 -10.85
N PRO A 450 -0.25 32.73 -9.66
CA PRO A 450 0.26 34.09 -9.51
C PRO A 450 1.49 34.33 -10.40
N GLY A 451 1.45 35.39 -11.22
CA GLY A 451 2.51 35.74 -12.17
C GLY A 451 2.38 35.13 -13.56
N ASP A 452 1.50 34.13 -13.74
CA ASP A 452 1.24 33.52 -15.04
C ASP A 452 0.13 34.26 -15.83
N SER A 453 0.17 34.13 -17.16
CA SER A 453 -0.83 34.74 -18.05
C SER A 453 -1.92 33.78 -18.53
N ARG A 454 -1.77 32.47 -18.28
CA ARG A 454 -2.69 31.43 -18.77
C ARG A 454 -2.96 30.39 -17.68
N PRO A 455 -4.16 29.80 -17.66
CA PRO A 455 -4.46 28.72 -16.73
C PRO A 455 -3.70 27.44 -17.10
N LEU A 456 -3.38 26.65 -16.08
CA LEU A 456 -2.78 25.33 -16.26
C LEU A 456 -3.83 24.30 -16.70
N ASN A 457 -3.45 23.43 -17.64
CA ASN A 457 -4.26 22.33 -18.15
C ASN A 457 -3.49 21.02 -17.99
N PHE A 458 -3.87 20.20 -17.00
CA PHE A 458 -3.21 18.93 -16.69
C PHE A 458 -3.59 17.81 -17.65
N ALA A 459 -4.73 17.96 -18.34
CA ALA A 459 -5.23 17.02 -19.33
C ALA A 459 -4.66 17.27 -20.74
N ASP A 460 -3.77 18.25 -20.90
CA ASP A 460 -3.10 18.52 -22.17
C ASP A 460 -2.14 17.36 -22.54
N PRO A 461 -2.26 16.76 -23.74
CA PRO A 461 -1.41 15.62 -24.12
C PRO A 461 0.10 15.92 -24.23
N GLY A 462 0.49 17.18 -24.43
CA GLY A 462 1.89 17.58 -24.61
C GLY A 462 2.49 18.34 -23.43
N GLN A 463 1.68 19.15 -22.75
CA GLN A 463 2.10 20.03 -21.66
C GLN A 463 1.50 19.65 -20.30
N GLY A 464 0.59 18.68 -20.26
CA GLY A 464 -0.16 18.33 -19.05
C GLY A 464 0.72 17.90 -17.90
N GLN A 465 1.75 17.11 -18.17
CA GLN A 465 2.70 16.70 -17.12
C GLN A 465 3.50 17.88 -16.57
N ALA A 466 4.07 18.72 -17.43
CA ALA A 466 4.81 19.92 -17.00
C ALA A 466 3.92 20.89 -16.20
N ALA A 467 2.66 21.05 -16.62
CA ALA A 467 1.68 21.87 -15.90
C ALA A 467 1.37 21.31 -14.50
N ARG A 468 1.25 19.98 -14.34
CA ARG A 468 1.07 19.35 -13.03
C ARG A 468 2.29 19.56 -12.13
N GLU A 469 3.49 19.40 -12.67
CA GLU A 469 4.75 19.63 -11.95
C GLU A 469 4.88 21.10 -11.51
N GLN A 470 4.49 22.05 -12.37
CA GLN A 470 4.47 23.48 -12.04
C GLN A 470 3.51 23.78 -10.88
N ALA A 471 2.31 23.19 -10.88
CA ALA A 471 1.35 23.37 -9.79
C ALA A 471 1.85 22.81 -8.45
N VAL A 472 2.49 21.63 -8.46
CA VAL A 472 3.06 21.05 -7.24
C VAL A 472 4.22 21.89 -6.70
N ARG A 473 5.11 22.39 -7.57
CA ARG A 473 6.21 23.28 -7.16
C ARG A 473 5.68 24.57 -6.54
N TRP A 474 4.72 25.22 -7.19
CA TRP A 474 4.08 26.42 -6.64
C TRP A 474 3.47 26.15 -5.25
N TYR A 475 2.77 25.03 -5.08
CA TYR A 475 2.17 24.68 -3.80
C TYR A 475 3.20 24.51 -2.69
N ILE A 476 4.30 23.80 -2.97
CA ILE A 476 5.42 23.61 -2.03
C ILE A 476 6.04 24.97 -1.65
N ASP A 477 6.33 25.81 -2.64
CA ASP A 477 6.92 27.14 -2.42
C ASP A 477 6.02 28.05 -1.58
N GLU A 478 4.71 28.00 -1.82
CA GLU A 478 3.71 28.74 -1.05
C GLU A 478 3.65 28.25 0.41
N VAL A 479 3.70 26.94 0.65
CA VAL A 479 3.80 26.38 2.01
C VAL A 479 5.05 26.90 2.71
N LEU A 480 6.21 26.87 2.06
CA LEU A 480 7.47 27.31 2.64
C LEU A 480 7.47 28.81 2.95
N ALA A 481 6.95 29.64 2.04
CA ALA A 481 6.83 31.08 2.25
C ALA A 481 5.93 31.40 3.44
N ARG A 482 4.76 30.76 3.55
CA ARG A 482 3.82 30.94 4.67
C ARG A 482 4.40 30.41 5.98
N TRP A 483 5.11 29.27 5.95
CA TRP A 483 5.79 28.72 7.11
C TRP A 483 6.84 29.69 7.67
N GLN A 484 7.68 30.24 6.80
CA GLN A 484 8.68 31.23 7.20
C GLN A 484 8.03 32.49 7.78
N ALA A 485 6.95 32.97 7.17
CA ALA A 485 6.23 34.15 7.64
C ALA A 485 5.53 33.93 9.00
N ALA A 486 5.04 32.71 9.26
CA ALA A 486 4.35 32.36 10.50
C ALA A 486 5.30 32.28 11.71
N GLY A 487 6.56 31.88 11.51
CA GLY A 487 7.59 31.94 12.55
C GLY A 487 7.33 31.03 13.76
N PHE A 488 6.78 29.83 13.54
CA PHE A 488 6.48 28.86 14.60
C PHE A 488 7.73 28.52 15.44
N GLN A 489 7.57 28.58 16.76
CA GLN A 489 8.68 28.42 17.71
C GLN A 489 8.85 26.96 18.14
N TYR A 490 7.74 26.25 18.24
CA TYR A 490 7.66 24.92 18.82
C TYR A 490 7.34 23.84 17.78
N LEU A 491 7.14 24.24 16.52
CA LEU A 491 6.98 23.35 15.37
C LEU A 491 8.20 23.37 14.45
N GLU A 492 8.43 22.25 13.77
CA GLU A 492 9.46 22.07 12.73
C GLU A 492 8.84 21.41 11.51
N LEU A 493 8.87 22.07 10.35
CA LEU A 493 8.48 21.44 9.09
C LEU A 493 9.59 20.50 8.64
N ILE A 494 9.31 19.20 8.58
CA ILE A 494 10.29 18.18 8.18
C ILE A 494 10.08 17.67 6.75
N GLY A 495 8.89 17.89 6.18
CA GLY A 495 8.63 17.47 4.82
C GLY A 495 7.21 17.51 4.35
N PHE A 496 6.98 16.80 3.25
CA PHE A 496 5.71 16.80 2.53
C PHE A 496 5.21 15.39 2.30
N TYR A 497 3.90 15.24 2.29
CA TYR A 497 3.22 13.96 2.08
C TYR A 497 2.52 13.92 0.73
N TRP A 498 2.71 12.85 -0.05
CA TRP A 498 1.96 12.66 -1.29
C TRP A 498 0.56 12.14 -1.01
N PHE A 499 -0.47 12.97 -1.25
CA PHE A 499 -1.84 12.67 -0.81
C PHE A 499 -2.43 11.40 -1.43
N ARG A 500 -2.05 11.05 -2.66
CA ARG A 500 -2.61 9.88 -3.34
C ARG A 500 -1.95 8.60 -2.82
N GLU A 501 -2.74 7.72 -2.23
CA GLU A 501 -2.29 6.41 -1.67
C GLU A 501 -1.89 5.37 -2.74
N VAL A 502 -1.88 5.76 -4.02
CA VAL A 502 -1.53 4.91 -5.17
C VAL A 502 -0.61 5.71 -6.08
N VAL A 503 0.44 5.06 -6.59
CA VAL A 503 1.22 5.59 -7.71
C VAL A 503 0.92 4.78 -8.96
N GLU A 504 0.20 5.43 -9.87
CA GLU A 504 -0.12 4.88 -11.17
C GLU A 504 1.09 4.94 -12.10
N PRO A 505 1.20 4.06 -13.12
CA PRO A 505 2.34 4.08 -14.03
C PRO A 505 2.56 5.44 -14.71
N TYR A 506 1.47 6.15 -15.03
CA TYR A 506 1.51 7.49 -15.62
C TYR A 506 1.78 8.62 -14.59
N ASP A 507 1.79 8.31 -13.29
CA ASP A 507 2.09 9.26 -12.21
C ASP A 507 3.53 9.14 -11.70
N ARG A 508 4.26 8.07 -12.06
CA ARG A 508 5.65 7.84 -11.60
C ARG A 508 6.56 9.03 -11.84
N ALA A 509 6.52 9.61 -13.04
CA ALA A 509 7.42 10.68 -13.42
C ALA A 509 7.17 11.97 -12.60
N ILE A 510 5.90 12.34 -12.35
CA ILE A 510 5.60 13.50 -11.50
C ILE A 510 6.01 13.24 -10.05
N VAL A 511 5.78 12.03 -9.52
CA VAL A 511 6.19 11.66 -8.15
C VAL A 511 7.71 11.78 -7.99
N GLN A 512 8.49 11.26 -8.95
CA GLN A 512 9.95 11.37 -8.95
C GLN A 512 10.43 12.82 -9.06
N ASN A 513 9.77 13.63 -9.90
CA ASN A 513 10.10 15.05 -10.05
C ASN A 513 9.74 15.85 -8.78
N THR A 514 8.66 15.49 -8.09
CA THR A 514 8.29 16.05 -6.79
C THR A 514 9.30 15.67 -5.72
N ALA A 515 9.71 14.40 -5.65
CA ALA A 515 10.75 13.92 -4.73
C ALA A 515 12.05 14.71 -4.92
N ALA A 516 12.54 14.81 -6.15
CA ALA A 516 13.76 15.55 -6.48
C ALA A 516 13.68 17.03 -6.07
N TYR A 517 12.50 17.65 -6.22
CA TYR A 517 12.29 19.03 -5.79
C TYR A 517 12.33 19.19 -4.26
N ILE A 518 11.62 18.32 -3.53
CA ILE A 518 11.60 18.29 -2.06
C ILE A 518 13.01 18.06 -1.50
N HIS A 519 13.76 17.13 -2.08
CA HIS A 519 15.13 16.82 -1.67
C HIS A 519 16.10 17.99 -1.93
N ALA A 520 15.95 18.69 -3.06
CA ALA A 520 16.75 19.88 -3.35
C ALA A 520 16.52 21.01 -2.35
N LEU A 521 15.35 21.05 -1.71
CA LEU A 521 15.00 21.98 -0.64
C LEU A 521 15.41 21.48 0.77
N GLY A 522 15.95 20.26 0.89
CA GLY A 522 16.43 19.68 2.15
C GLY A 522 15.37 18.94 2.99
N TYR A 523 14.16 18.80 2.47
CA TYR A 523 13.01 18.19 3.16
C TYR A 523 12.90 16.68 2.86
N ARG A 524 11.98 15.99 3.55
CA ARG A 524 11.64 14.57 3.32
C ARG A 524 10.32 14.40 2.61
N PHE A 525 10.19 13.31 1.85
CA PHE A 525 9.00 12.95 1.11
C PHE A 525 8.33 11.69 1.68
N PHE A 526 7.09 11.84 2.14
CA PHE A 526 6.33 10.84 2.87
C PHE A 526 5.19 10.26 2.03
N TRP A 527 4.87 8.99 2.27
CA TRP A 527 3.75 8.29 1.63
C TRP A 527 3.12 7.23 2.52
N ILE A 528 1.82 7.01 2.36
CA ILE A 528 1.03 6.03 3.11
C ILE A 528 0.19 5.28 2.07
N PRO A 529 0.71 4.21 1.47
CA PRO A 529 -0.06 3.38 0.56
C PRO A 529 -1.02 2.46 1.33
N TYR A 530 -2.23 2.29 0.80
CA TYR A 530 -3.12 1.21 1.24
C TYR A 530 -2.49 -0.17 1.00
N TYR A 531 -3.04 -1.19 1.65
CA TYR A 531 -2.49 -2.54 1.65
C TYR A 531 -2.36 -3.10 0.24
N GLN A 532 -1.10 -3.25 -0.21
CA GLN A 532 -0.70 -3.66 -1.56
C GLN A 532 -1.10 -2.69 -2.70
N ALA A 533 -1.20 -1.39 -2.42
CA ALA A 533 -1.46 -0.36 -3.43
C ALA A 533 -0.42 -0.34 -4.55
N ARG A 534 -0.84 -0.04 -5.78
CA ARG A 534 0.10 0.08 -6.90
C ARG A 534 1.21 1.11 -6.58
N GLY A 535 2.45 0.72 -6.88
CA GLY A 535 3.66 1.50 -6.56
C GLY A 535 4.32 1.15 -5.22
N PHE A 536 3.67 0.41 -4.31
CA PHE A 536 4.23 0.17 -2.97
C PHE A 536 5.57 -0.58 -2.98
N LYS A 537 5.77 -1.49 -3.94
CA LYS A 537 7.00 -2.31 -4.03
C LYS A 537 8.25 -1.53 -4.44
N GLU A 538 8.06 -0.31 -4.93
CA GLU A 538 9.08 0.53 -5.56
C GLU A 538 9.08 1.94 -4.97
N TRP A 539 8.48 2.12 -3.78
CA TRP A 539 8.34 3.40 -3.10
C TRP A 539 9.67 4.17 -3.00
N ASP A 540 10.75 3.48 -2.69
CA ASP A 540 12.10 4.05 -2.58
C ASP A 540 12.66 4.49 -3.94
N ARG A 541 12.43 3.72 -4.99
CA ARG A 541 12.81 4.09 -6.38
C ARG A 541 11.97 5.24 -6.94
N LEU A 542 10.79 5.45 -6.40
CA LEU A 542 9.95 6.61 -6.70
C LEU A 542 10.45 7.88 -5.99
N GLY A 543 11.36 7.75 -5.02
CA GLY A 543 12.00 8.86 -4.32
C GLY A 543 11.36 9.24 -2.98
N PHE A 544 10.43 8.42 -2.47
CA PHE A 544 9.94 8.60 -1.11
C PHE A 544 11.04 8.25 -0.10
N ASP A 545 11.18 9.04 0.97
CA ASP A 545 12.10 8.76 2.08
C ASP A 545 11.44 7.88 3.15
N VAL A 546 10.12 8.03 3.30
CA VAL A 546 9.32 7.31 4.28
C VAL A 546 8.04 6.82 3.62
N ALA A 547 7.83 5.51 3.62
CA ALA A 547 6.55 4.91 3.29
C ALA A 547 6.02 4.09 4.47
N MET A 548 4.73 4.22 4.79
CA MET A 548 4.07 3.47 5.87
C MET A 548 2.87 2.71 5.32
N MET A 549 2.90 1.38 5.36
CA MET A 549 1.83 0.58 4.79
C MET A 549 0.58 0.62 5.68
N GLN A 550 -0.56 0.95 5.09
CA GLN A 550 -1.86 0.95 5.76
C GLN A 550 -2.55 -0.41 5.60
N PRO A 551 -2.77 -1.20 6.68
CA PRO A 551 -3.33 -2.56 6.55
C PRO A 551 -4.83 -2.61 6.17
N ASN A 552 -5.54 -1.48 6.27
CA ASN A 552 -6.97 -1.31 6.00
C ASN A 552 -7.90 -2.21 6.84
N LEU A 553 -7.45 -2.76 7.97
CA LEU A 553 -8.26 -3.67 8.79
C LEU A 553 -9.52 -2.97 9.30
N SER A 554 -9.41 -1.72 9.75
CA SER A 554 -10.51 -0.95 10.35
C SER A 554 -11.66 -0.69 9.39
N PHE A 555 -11.38 -0.66 8.08
CA PHE A 555 -12.38 -0.41 7.03
C PHE A 555 -12.76 -1.69 6.26
N SER A 556 -12.18 -2.83 6.63
CA SER A 556 -12.47 -4.11 6.00
C SER A 556 -13.63 -4.84 6.70
N PRO A 557 -14.32 -5.75 5.99
CA PRO A 557 -15.30 -6.65 6.61
C PRO A 557 -14.64 -7.75 7.47
N ILE A 558 -13.31 -7.81 7.57
CA ILE A 558 -12.58 -8.81 8.34
C ILE A 558 -12.95 -8.64 9.81
N PRO A 559 -13.42 -9.70 10.50
CA PRO A 559 -13.79 -9.61 11.89
C PRO A 559 -12.54 -9.64 12.80
N PRO A 560 -12.62 -9.15 14.06
CA PRO A 560 -11.46 -9.01 14.94
C PRO A 560 -10.69 -10.32 15.18
N GLU A 561 -11.36 -11.48 15.19
CA GLU A 561 -10.72 -12.79 15.34
C GLU A 561 -9.76 -13.16 14.19
N GLN A 562 -9.90 -12.51 13.03
CA GLN A 562 -9.03 -12.69 11.86
C GLN A 562 -8.04 -11.51 11.68
N ALA A 563 -8.04 -10.54 12.59
CA ALA A 563 -7.17 -9.36 12.53
C ALA A 563 -5.69 -9.74 12.48
N GLU A 564 -5.28 -10.75 13.24
CA GLU A 564 -3.89 -11.18 13.34
C GLU A 564 -3.29 -11.51 11.97
N VAL A 565 -4.05 -12.20 11.11
CA VAL A 565 -3.58 -12.60 9.78
C VAL A 565 -3.32 -11.37 8.91
N ARG A 566 -4.27 -10.44 8.83
CA ARG A 566 -4.12 -9.20 8.04
C ARG A 566 -2.92 -8.38 8.54
N LEU A 567 -2.81 -8.20 9.86
CA LEU A 567 -1.74 -7.39 10.46
C LEU A 567 -0.36 -8.05 10.29
N ALA A 568 -0.27 -9.38 10.41
CA ALA A 568 0.96 -10.12 10.18
C ALA A 568 1.42 -10.05 8.71
N MET A 569 0.50 -10.13 7.75
CA MET A 569 0.82 -10.01 6.33
C MET A 569 1.25 -8.60 5.94
N ALA A 570 0.55 -7.57 6.43
CA ALA A 570 0.96 -6.18 6.23
C ALA A 570 2.32 -5.89 6.87
N ALA A 571 2.55 -6.38 8.09
CA ALA A 571 3.85 -6.29 8.76
C ALA A 571 4.97 -6.97 7.97
N GLN A 572 4.73 -8.18 7.45
CA GLN A 572 5.72 -8.90 6.64
C GLN A 572 6.09 -8.13 5.36
N LEU A 573 5.09 -7.57 4.67
CA LEU A 573 5.33 -6.77 3.47
C LEU A 573 6.06 -5.47 3.79
N ALA A 574 5.62 -4.76 4.82
CA ALA A 574 6.27 -3.52 5.25
C ALA A 574 7.76 -3.78 5.55
N ARG A 575 8.09 -4.83 6.31
CA ARG A 575 9.49 -5.24 6.56
C ARG A 575 10.26 -5.59 5.28
N ARG A 576 9.67 -6.41 4.41
CA ARG A 576 10.30 -6.82 3.15
C ARG A 576 10.72 -5.62 2.31
N TYR A 577 9.91 -4.57 2.28
CA TYR A 577 10.19 -3.37 1.49
C TYR A 577 10.83 -2.22 2.27
N GLY A 578 11.13 -2.38 3.56
CA GLY A 578 11.78 -1.32 4.35
C GLY A 578 10.84 -0.17 4.73
N MET A 579 9.57 -0.46 4.97
CA MET A 579 8.51 0.51 5.26
C MET A 579 8.17 0.54 6.76
N GLY A 580 7.47 1.59 7.18
CA GLY A 580 6.69 1.64 8.41
C GLY A 580 5.28 1.07 8.24
N LEU A 581 4.40 1.33 9.22
CA LEU A 581 3.00 0.90 9.22
C LEU A 581 2.06 2.02 9.70
N GLU A 582 0.84 2.01 9.20
CA GLU A 582 -0.24 2.82 9.77
C GLU A 582 -1.11 2.00 10.75
N ILE A 583 -1.55 2.66 11.80
CA ILE A 583 -2.53 2.17 12.77
C ILE A 583 -3.84 2.97 12.59
N GLU A 584 -4.93 2.27 12.32
CA GLU A 584 -6.20 2.92 11.93
C GLU A 584 -7.26 2.82 13.03
N LEU A 585 -7.67 3.96 13.59
CA LEU A 585 -8.83 4.07 14.47
C LEU A 585 -10.08 4.48 13.68
N HIS A 586 -11.12 3.65 13.75
CA HIS A 586 -12.41 3.96 13.14
C HIS A 586 -13.18 5.03 13.96
N TRP A 587 -13.95 5.90 13.31
CA TRP A 587 -14.66 7.01 13.95
C TRP A 587 -15.83 6.59 14.84
N THR A 588 -16.47 5.45 14.56
CA THR A 588 -17.56 4.90 15.40
C THR A 588 -17.02 4.20 16.65
N LEU A 589 -16.61 4.98 17.64
CA LEU A 589 -16.00 4.49 18.89
C LEU A 589 -16.94 3.64 19.74
N THR A 590 -18.26 3.83 19.60
CA THR A 590 -19.28 3.08 20.36
C THR A 590 -19.44 1.63 19.90
N ASP A 591 -18.95 1.29 18.70
CA ASP A 591 -18.99 -0.08 18.18
C ASP A 591 -17.85 -0.94 18.78
N PRO A 592 -18.17 -2.01 19.55
CA PRO A 592 -17.16 -2.89 20.13
C PRO A 592 -16.28 -3.60 19.10
N VAL A 593 -16.80 -3.88 17.90
CA VAL A 593 -16.03 -4.53 16.83
C VAL A 593 -14.92 -3.60 16.36
N ASN A 594 -15.23 -2.32 16.14
CA ASN A 594 -14.25 -1.32 15.73
C ASN A 594 -13.18 -1.10 16.80
N ARG A 595 -13.57 -1.05 18.08
CA ARG A 595 -12.61 -0.97 19.18
C ARG A 595 -11.69 -2.20 19.24
N ALA A 596 -12.25 -3.39 19.07
CA ALA A 596 -11.47 -4.64 19.07
C ALA A 596 -10.44 -4.67 17.93
N LYS A 597 -10.80 -4.21 16.72
CA LYS A 597 -9.84 -4.08 15.61
C LYS A 597 -8.71 -3.11 15.94
N TYR A 598 -9.02 -1.95 16.52
CA TYR A 598 -8.01 -0.99 16.93
C TYR A 598 -7.04 -1.58 17.97
N LEU A 599 -7.55 -2.23 19.01
CA LEU A 599 -6.72 -2.87 20.01
C LEU A 599 -5.88 -4.03 19.42
N ALA A 600 -6.38 -4.70 18.37
CA ALA A 600 -5.61 -5.70 17.64
C ALA A 600 -4.39 -5.09 16.92
N TYR A 601 -4.46 -3.86 16.39
CA TYR A 601 -3.30 -3.14 15.87
C TYR A 601 -2.21 -2.97 16.94
N LEU A 602 -2.59 -2.54 18.15
CA LEU A 602 -1.63 -2.32 19.23
C LEU A 602 -1.03 -3.64 19.74
N ALA A 603 -1.87 -4.68 19.87
CA ALA A 603 -1.42 -6.01 20.28
C ALA A 603 -0.46 -6.63 19.25
N ALA A 604 -0.77 -6.55 17.96
CA ALA A 604 0.10 -7.02 16.89
C ALA A 604 1.42 -6.26 16.87
N GLY A 605 1.45 -4.96 17.19
CA GLY A 605 2.68 -4.18 17.24
C GLY A 605 3.65 -4.58 18.32
N ARG A 606 3.11 -4.98 19.48
CA ARG A 606 3.89 -5.57 20.56
C ARG A 606 4.44 -6.94 20.16
N LYS A 607 3.60 -7.78 19.55
CA LYS A 607 3.96 -9.16 19.14
C LYS A 607 4.97 -9.21 17.99
N LEU A 608 4.78 -8.38 16.97
CA LEU A 608 5.54 -8.36 15.72
C LEU A 608 6.71 -7.36 15.75
N GLY A 609 6.85 -6.60 16.84
CA GLY A 609 7.99 -5.73 17.12
C GLY A 609 7.96 -4.36 16.43
N TYR A 610 6.88 -3.96 15.77
CA TYR A 610 6.79 -2.64 15.15
C TYR A 610 6.48 -1.51 16.14
N MET A 611 6.02 -1.81 17.37
CA MET A 611 5.76 -0.80 18.40
C MET A 611 6.97 0.10 18.66
N THR A 612 8.16 -0.49 18.75
CA THR A 612 9.42 0.23 18.98
C THR A 612 10.36 0.17 17.77
N GLY A 613 10.13 -0.75 16.84
CA GLY A 613 11.03 -1.03 15.73
C GLY A 613 10.75 -0.23 14.46
N ALA A 614 9.55 0.33 14.28
CA ALA A 614 9.14 0.97 13.04
C ALA A 614 8.67 2.41 13.25
N VAL A 615 8.84 3.27 12.25
CA VAL A 615 8.06 4.51 12.15
C VAL A 615 6.59 4.16 11.91
N LEU A 616 5.69 4.84 12.62
CA LEU A 616 4.26 4.55 12.59
C LEU A 616 3.44 5.80 12.30
N SER A 617 2.42 5.67 11.46
CA SER A 617 1.36 6.67 11.31
C SER A 617 0.08 6.23 12.02
N TYR A 618 -0.78 7.20 12.38
CA TYR A 618 -2.02 6.96 13.11
C TYR A 618 -3.18 7.71 12.46
N TYR A 619 -4.07 6.97 11.79
CA TYR A 619 -5.35 7.48 11.32
C TYR A 619 -6.35 7.50 12.47
N GLN A 620 -7.06 8.62 12.63
CA GLN A 620 -8.06 8.78 13.69
C GLN A 620 -9.32 9.55 13.23
N SER A 621 -9.59 9.61 11.92
CA SER A 621 -10.56 10.57 11.38
C SER A 621 -10.17 11.99 11.82
N VAL A 622 -11.12 12.85 12.21
CA VAL A 622 -10.83 14.24 12.62
C VAL A 622 -10.39 14.34 14.08
N ASP A 623 -11.16 13.78 15.01
CA ASP A 623 -11.00 13.99 16.45
C ASP A 623 -11.26 12.73 17.30
N SER A 624 -11.22 11.52 16.72
CA SER A 624 -11.63 10.29 17.43
C SER A 624 -10.76 10.00 18.66
N LEU A 625 -9.46 10.29 18.62
CA LEU A 625 -8.60 10.13 19.80
C LEU A 625 -8.90 11.18 20.88
N ALA A 626 -9.27 12.41 20.49
CA ALA A 626 -9.71 13.44 21.42
C ALA A 626 -11.05 13.05 22.08
N GLN A 627 -12.00 12.53 21.30
CA GLN A 627 -13.26 11.98 21.81
C GLN A 627 -13.02 10.80 22.77
N ALA A 628 -12.05 9.94 22.47
CA ALA A 628 -11.65 8.86 23.36
C ALA A 628 -11.09 9.41 24.69
N MET A 629 -10.22 10.41 24.63
CA MET A 629 -9.61 11.05 25.81
C MET A 629 -10.66 11.61 26.78
N ILE A 630 -11.70 12.29 26.28
CA ILE A 630 -12.73 12.92 27.12
C ILE A 630 -13.86 11.98 27.56
N SER A 631 -13.89 10.75 27.04
CA SER A 631 -15.00 9.81 27.29
C SER A 631 -15.01 9.31 28.73
N SER A 632 -16.21 9.21 29.31
CA SER A 632 -16.45 8.56 30.61
C SER A 632 -16.67 7.05 30.48
N ASP A 633 -16.88 6.51 29.28
CA ASP A 633 -16.91 5.05 29.05
C ASP A 633 -15.48 4.51 29.10
N PRO A 634 -15.15 3.64 30.08
CA PRO A 634 -13.80 3.13 30.24
C PRO A 634 -13.29 2.38 29.01
N ASN A 635 -14.17 1.75 28.20
CA ASN A 635 -13.76 1.02 27.00
C ASN A 635 -13.37 1.96 25.85
N ILE A 636 -14.00 3.13 25.78
CA ILE A 636 -13.67 4.17 24.79
C ILE A 636 -12.43 4.93 25.28
N ARG A 637 -12.37 5.29 26.56
CA ARG A 637 -11.22 5.93 27.19
C ARG A 637 -9.93 5.11 27.05
N ALA A 638 -10.03 3.79 27.17
CA ALA A 638 -8.92 2.87 26.99
C ALA A 638 -8.24 3.00 25.61
N LEU A 639 -8.94 3.42 24.56
CA LEU A 639 -8.33 3.62 23.24
C LEU A 639 -7.25 4.70 23.30
N TYR A 640 -7.49 5.80 24.00
CA TYR A 640 -6.52 6.88 24.18
C TYR A 640 -5.37 6.47 25.10
N ASP A 641 -5.68 5.87 26.25
CA ASP A 641 -4.68 5.45 27.23
C ASP A 641 -3.76 4.33 26.68
N GLU A 642 -4.31 3.35 25.95
CA GLU A 642 -3.50 2.30 25.31
C GLU A 642 -2.66 2.82 24.15
N THR A 643 -3.14 3.82 23.41
CA THR A 643 -2.34 4.49 22.38
C THR A 643 -1.13 5.16 23.00
N TYR A 644 -1.30 5.87 24.11
CA TYR A 644 -0.21 6.48 24.86
C TYR A 644 0.80 5.42 25.32
N ARG A 645 0.34 4.34 25.97
CA ARG A 645 1.21 3.25 26.41
C ARG A 645 2.00 2.66 25.25
N PHE A 646 1.34 2.44 24.12
CA PHE A 646 1.95 1.90 22.91
C PHE A 646 3.03 2.83 22.33
N ILE A 647 2.75 4.13 22.20
CA ILE A 647 3.72 5.16 21.77
C ILE A 647 4.96 5.18 22.67
N LYS A 648 4.76 5.00 23.98
CA LYS A 648 5.84 4.98 24.97
C LYS A 648 6.55 3.63 25.08
N GLY A 649 6.14 2.63 24.29
CA GLY A 649 6.70 1.28 24.34
C GLY A 649 6.39 0.53 25.64
N LEU A 650 5.35 0.95 26.37
CA LEU A 650 4.93 0.34 27.63
C LEU A 650 4.12 -0.92 27.35
N GLN A 651 4.34 -1.94 28.19
CA GLN A 651 3.49 -3.14 28.22
C GLN A 651 2.10 -2.78 28.79
N PRO A 652 1.04 -3.53 28.48
CA PRO A 652 -0.31 -3.29 29.01
C PRO A 652 -0.36 -3.18 30.53
#